data_AF-A0A8X7T5U8-F1
#
_entry.id   AF-A0A8X7T5U8-F1
#
_cell.length_a   1.000
_cell.length_b   1.000
_cell.length_c   1.000
_cell.angle_alpha   90.00
_cell.angle_beta   90.00
_cell.angle_gamma   90.00
#
_symmetry.space_group_name_H-M   'P 1'
#
loop_
_entity.id
_entity.type
_entity.pdbx_description
1 polymer ?
#
loop_
_entity_poly.entity_id
_entity_poly.type
_entity_poly.pdbx_seq_one_letter_code
_entity_poly.pdbx_strand_id
1 'polypeptide(L)'
;MSRLDGLLGPSREHSAGSSSSAERDLGSDDDFTARAVVTGLLIGCLVAFTNLSLGLQSGWTSMMSLQSALLGFGILKFIRVPSFKNRPFSPQENAVLQATAVAVGTMPLSAGFVGIIPALNQLDPEQDGSGPIKLNTWQLLAWSFALAYFGVFFASPLRPALILKEKLPFPSGTATAQLISVLHNKPLANPDGPPASSSASTHQREDRSSGGQEEVGSKAGFQALLWSFGGSATFTVASFFVPVLYAIPIFDPICPGHNAAAMWGWWFTPSLSYIGQGIIMGLPTSLSMTLGAFVGWAILSPISYYTGWAPGDPLSGKDGSRSWLMWIALAIMCSESILGLVALFFANGTEDVKKWLGKASSSLASVRKNSHRLRRQQPGLLDTGSDGQNGGGENEDAVEHEPPSRLTSKRTVLLGLLGSTILAVILIELTFKRDSSAPGDSKHPASPSPASTILAILIALVLSLLGARALGATDLNPVSGLGKISQLVFAVTSPGNVVANLIAGGISEAGAMAAGDMLQDYKTGHLVGSSPHSQFKGQLVGSTLGIFVSVFAYQLYSRAYELPGPQFPAPSAGVWLNLARLLNNGHLPPKSGVFMSVFAAVFAVTGVMRSVARARSMKREHGSGGSAARTRASPRPRWEVLAGWMPSGIAFAVGILNTPNFSLARLVGGLIGYYYLRHVRQQTRTQREDEEGEGRGEDDEYADMGMSGNTVDEQTGLLRRRAFSDGEGNEDDAQATPAATSSRRTTRPRARQGSPALEGVFIIVIASGLVLGEGAASIITLILKQSGFQPLTCFGCRGGCSSC
;
A
#
# COMPACT_ATOMS: atom_id res chain seq x y z
N MET A 1 -56.35 -23.86 -18.53
CA MET A 1 -55.04 -23.69 -19.22
C MET A 1 -55.29 -23.34 -20.67
N SER A 2 -55.51 -22.05 -20.92
CA SER A 2 -55.51 -21.31 -22.20
C SER A 2 -56.18 -19.95 -21.92
N ARG A 3 -55.78 -18.90 -22.67
CA ARG A 3 -56.20 -17.48 -22.62
C ARG A 3 -55.22 -16.53 -21.89
N LEU A 4 -54.31 -15.93 -22.65
CA LEU A 4 -54.13 -14.47 -22.80
C LEU A 4 -52.94 -14.12 -23.74
N ASP A 5 -52.90 -14.72 -24.93
CA ASP A 5 -52.14 -14.20 -26.06
C ASP A 5 -53.04 -13.22 -26.81
N GLY A 6 -52.80 -11.91 -26.66
CA GLY A 6 -53.63 -10.90 -27.29
C GLY A 6 -53.41 -9.48 -26.78
N LEU A 7 -52.15 -9.01 -26.77
CA LEU A 7 -51.83 -7.59 -26.50
C LEU A 7 -50.62 -7.08 -27.29
N LEU A 8 -50.33 -7.66 -28.46
CA LEU A 8 -49.37 -7.11 -29.42
C LEU A 8 -49.98 -7.15 -30.83
N GLY A 9 -50.46 -5.98 -31.27
CA GLY A 9 -50.75 -5.67 -32.68
C GLY A 9 -49.71 -4.68 -33.20
N PRO A 10 -49.36 -4.74 -34.50
CA PRO A 10 -48.09 -4.23 -35.03
C PRO A 10 -48.20 -2.78 -35.49
N SER A 11 -47.10 -2.01 -35.44
CA SER A 11 -46.97 -0.78 -36.25
C SER A 11 -45.53 -0.33 -36.45
N ARG A 12 -45.12 -0.46 -37.72
CA ARG A 12 -44.31 0.46 -38.54
C ARG A 12 -42.81 0.56 -38.28
N GLU A 13 -42.08 -0.10 -39.18
CA GLU A 13 -40.76 0.30 -39.67
C GLU A 13 -40.75 1.77 -40.11
N HIS A 14 -39.81 2.53 -39.57
CA HIS A 14 -39.23 3.70 -40.23
C HIS A 14 -37.70 3.58 -40.14
N SER A 15 -37.10 3.33 -41.30
CA SER A 15 -35.68 3.48 -41.57
C SER A 15 -35.33 4.98 -41.60
N ALA A 16 -34.48 5.45 -40.69
CA ALA A 16 -33.58 6.59 -40.89
C ALA A 16 -32.59 6.72 -39.72
N GLY A 17 -31.29 6.83 -40.02
CA GLY A 17 -30.33 7.51 -39.14
C GLY A 17 -29.27 6.63 -38.46
N SER A 18 -28.16 6.44 -39.16
CA SER A 18 -26.93 5.74 -38.74
C SER A 18 -26.12 6.48 -37.66
N SER A 19 -26.52 6.45 -36.39
CA SER A 19 -25.74 7.05 -35.29
C SER A 19 -25.54 6.20 -34.03
N SER A 20 -25.82 4.89 -34.03
CA SER A 20 -25.79 4.07 -32.79
C SER A 20 -24.68 3.00 -32.70
N SER A 21 -23.65 3.06 -33.55
CA SER A 21 -22.51 2.13 -33.46
C SER A 21 -21.34 2.67 -32.61
N ALA A 22 -21.21 3.99 -32.44
CA ALA A 22 -20.09 4.59 -31.68
C ALA A 22 -20.33 4.69 -30.16
N GLU A 23 -21.59 4.66 -29.68
CA GLU A 23 -21.93 4.70 -28.25
C GLU A 23 -21.97 3.31 -27.59
N ARG A 24 -21.86 2.22 -28.35
CA ARG A 24 -21.90 0.85 -27.81
C ARG A 24 -20.54 0.31 -27.35
N ASP A 25 -19.42 0.89 -27.77
CA ASP A 25 -18.08 0.36 -27.47
C ASP A 25 -17.44 0.89 -26.17
N LEU A 26 -18.03 1.90 -25.52
CA LEU A 26 -17.59 2.39 -24.20
C LEU A 26 -18.40 1.79 -23.03
N GLY A 27 -19.26 0.80 -23.30
CA GLY A 27 -20.39 0.45 -22.43
C GLY A 27 -20.52 -1.00 -21.93
N SER A 28 -19.60 -1.94 -22.16
CA SER A 28 -19.86 -3.36 -21.78
C SER A 28 -18.71 -4.20 -21.24
N ASP A 29 -17.54 -3.62 -21.00
CA ASP A 29 -16.44 -4.36 -20.39
C ASP A 29 -16.56 -4.29 -18.85
N ASP A 30 -17.38 -5.16 -18.25
CA ASP A 30 -17.41 -5.30 -16.78
C ASP A 30 -16.01 -5.76 -16.32
N ASP A 31 -15.27 -4.85 -15.69
CA ASP A 31 -13.95 -5.10 -15.09
C ASP A 31 -14.05 -6.13 -13.94
N PHE A 32 -15.26 -6.32 -13.39
CA PHE A 32 -15.54 -7.24 -12.30
C PHE A 32 -15.85 -8.65 -12.83
N THR A 33 -14.81 -9.42 -13.14
CA THR A 33 -14.99 -10.79 -13.64
C THR A 33 -14.78 -11.85 -12.58
N ALA A 34 -15.50 -12.98 -12.69
CA ALA A 34 -15.36 -14.10 -11.77
C ALA A 34 -13.92 -14.62 -11.67
N ARG A 35 -13.19 -14.65 -12.79
CA ARG A 35 -11.78 -15.08 -12.81
C ARG A 35 -10.86 -14.13 -12.04
N ALA A 36 -11.08 -12.82 -12.15
CA ALA A 36 -10.28 -11.81 -11.45
C ALA A 36 -10.54 -11.91 -9.94
N VAL A 37 -11.81 -12.00 -9.55
CA VAL A 37 -12.22 -12.12 -8.15
C VAL A 37 -11.72 -13.44 -7.55
N VAL A 38 -12.00 -14.60 -8.16
CA VAL A 38 -11.58 -15.92 -7.62
C VAL A 38 -10.07 -16.00 -7.50
N THR A 39 -9.32 -15.57 -8.52
CA THR A 39 -7.85 -15.58 -8.46
C THR A 39 -7.33 -14.61 -7.40
N GLY A 40 -7.94 -13.42 -7.30
CA GLY A 40 -7.61 -12.44 -6.27
C GLY A 40 -7.86 -12.97 -4.86
N LEU A 41 -8.97 -13.67 -4.63
CA LEU A 41 -9.28 -14.31 -3.36
C LEU A 41 -8.25 -15.38 -2.98
N LEU A 42 -7.85 -16.23 -3.93
CA LEU A 42 -6.84 -17.28 -3.68
C LEU A 42 -5.46 -16.71 -3.36
N ILE A 43 -5.02 -15.72 -4.13
CA ILE A 43 -3.76 -15.00 -3.87
C ILE A 43 -3.85 -14.29 -2.52
N GLY A 44 -4.98 -13.64 -2.25
CA GLY A 44 -5.26 -12.96 -1.02
C GLY A 44 -5.15 -13.86 0.20
N CYS A 45 -5.60 -15.12 0.14
CA CYS A 45 -5.41 -16.09 1.22
C CYS A 45 -3.93 -16.31 1.52
N LEU A 46 -3.10 -16.54 0.51
CA LEU A 46 -1.66 -16.70 0.69
C LEU A 46 -1.02 -15.44 1.31
N VAL A 47 -1.41 -14.26 0.82
CA VAL A 47 -0.95 -12.98 1.36
C VAL A 47 -1.39 -12.80 2.81
N ALA A 48 -2.61 -13.21 3.19
CA ALA A 48 -3.10 -13.10 4.56
C ALA A 48 -2.29 -13.94 5.54
N PHE A 49 -1.97 -15.20 5.20
CA PHE A 49 -1.09 -16.03 6.02
C PHE A 49 0.31 -15.42 6.14
N THR A 50 0.85 -14.90 5.03
CA THR A 50 2.16 -14.24 4.99
C THR A 50 2.17 -12.98 5.86
N ASN A 51 1.18 -12.11 5.74
CA ASN A 51 1.08 -10.89 6.51
C ASN A 51 0.83 -11.17 8.00
N LEU A 52 0.07 -12.19 8.34
CA LEU A 52 -0.13 -12.58 9.73
C LEU A 52 1.19 -13.08 10.35
N SER A 53 1.93 -13.95 9.66
CA SER A 53 3.21 -14.46 10.17
C SER A 53 4.24 -13.34 10.32
N LEU A 54 4.38 -12.49 9.29
CA LEU A 54 5.30 -11.35 9.31
C LEU A 54 4.91 -10.29 10.35
N GLY A 55 3.61 -10.05 10.49
CA GLY A 55 3.05 -9.13 11.48
C GLY A 55 3.35 -9.60 12.90
N LEU A 56 3.06 -10.87 13.23
CA LEU A 56 3.35 -11.43 14.55
C LEU A 56 4.86 -11.48 14.84
N GLN A 57 5.72 -11.62 13.84
CA GLN A 57 7.17 -11.64 14.01
C GLN A 57 7.78 -10.25 14.21
N SER A 58 7.32 -9.25 13.45
CA SER A 58 8.03 -7.97 13.34
C SER A 58 7.18 -6.73 13.61
N GLY A 59 5.87 -6.92 13.83
CA GLY A 59 4.89 -5.85 14.02
C GLY A 59 4.51 -5.09 12.76
N TRP A 60 4.94 -5.57 11.59
CA TRP A 60 4.81 -4.90 10.30
C TRP A 60 4.11 -5.79 9.27
N THR A 61 3.21 -5.22 8.47
CA THR A 61 2.58 -5.88 7.32
C THR A 61 2.74 -5.04 6.05
N SER A 62 2.55 -5.65 4.89
CA SER A 62 2.60 -4.96 3.60
C SER A 62 1.29 -5.14 2.85
N MET A 63 0.87 -4.12 2.10
CA MET A 63 -0.27 -4.21 1.19
C MET A 63 -0.10 -5.32 0.15
N MET A 64 1.13 -5.56 -0.30
CA MET A 64 1.46 -6.56 -1.33
C MET A 64 0.66 -6.42 -2.66
N SER A 65 0.31 -5.19 -3.05
CA SER A 65 -0.45 -4.91 -4.28
C SER A 65 0.31 -5.34 -5.55
N LEU A 66 1.60 -5.01 -5.60
CA LEU A 66 2.49 -5.30 -6.73
C LEU A 66 2.67 -6.82 -6.92
N GLN A 67 2.88 -7.54 -5.82
CA GLN A 67 2.97 -9.00 -5.75
C GLN A 67 1.68 -9.64 -6.26
N SER A 68 0.53 -9.11 -5.83
CA SER A 68 -0.78 -9.63 -6.21
C SER A 68 -1.08 -9.43 -7.69
N ALA A 69 -0.79 -8.25 -8.24
CA ALA A 69 -0.96 -7.96 -9.66
C ALA A 69 -0.04 -8.81 -10.56
N LEU A 70 1.20 -9.04 -10.12
CA LEU A 70 2.16 -9.89 -10.82
C LEU A 70 1.72 -11.36 -10.84
N LEU A 71 1.40 -11.91 -9.66
CA LEU A 71 1.01 -13.31 -9.51
C LEU A 71 -0.32 -13.59 -10.23
N GLY A 72 -1.28 -12.68 -10.12
CA GLY A 72 -2.56 -12.76 -10.84
C GLY A 72 -2.39 -12.81 -12.35
N PHE A 73 -1.52 -11.94 -12.88
CA PHE A 73 -1.17 -11.96 -14.30
C PHE A 73 -0.51 -13.28 -14.72
N GLY A 74 0.47 -13.77 -13.93
CA GLY A 74 1.13 -15.05 -14.21
C GLY A 74 0.14 -16.22 -14.23
N ILE A 75 -0.71 -16.34 -13.21
CA ILE A 75 -1.72 -17.40 -13.11
C ILE A 75 -2.69 -17.33 -14.31
N LEU A 76 -3.32 -16.19 -14.57
CA LEU A 76 -4.35 -16.10 -15.60
C LEU A 76 -3.80 -16.12 -17.04
N LYS A 77 -2.52 -15.79 -17.24
CA LYS A 77 -1.87 -15.87 -18.55
C LYS A 77 -1.30 -17.25 -18.87
N PHE A 78 -0.73 -17.95 -17.87
CA PHE A 78 -0.07 -19.24 -18.08
C PHE A 78 -0.95 -20.45 -17.76
N ILE A 79 -1.84 -20.35 -16.77
CA ILE A 79 -2.77 -21.43 -16.40
C ILE A 79 -4.06 -21.24 -17.21
N ARG A 80 -4.15 -21.93 -18.35
CA ARG A 80 -5.33 -21.93 -19.22
C ARG A 80 -6.49 -22.70 -18.58
N VAL A 81 -7.23 -22.06 -17.68
CA VAL A 81 -8.47 -22.63 -17.14
C VAL A 81 -9.55 -22.62 -18.25
N PRO A 82 -10.10 -23.78 -18.66
CA PRO A 82 -11.06 -23.86 -19.77
C PRO A 82 -12.28 -22.93 -19.60
N SER A 83 -12.76 -22.80 -18.36
CA SER A 83 -13.93 -21.97 -18.00
C SER A 83 -13.71 -20.46 -18.17
N PHE A 84 -12.47 -20.00 -18.34
CA PHE A 84 -12.12 -18.56 -18.40
C PHE A 84 -11.66 -18.10 -19.79
N LYS A 85 -11.86 -18.91 -20.84
CA LYS A 85 -11.36 -18.67 -22.21
C LYS A 85 -12.08 -17.59 -23.01
N ASN A 86 -13.24 -17.13 -22.58
CA ASN A 86 -14.14 -16.34 -23.45
C ASN A 86 -13.71 -14.88 -23.68
N ARG A 87 -12.73 -14.36 -22.92
CA ARG A 87 -12.24 -12.97 -23.03
C ARG A 87 -10.73 -12.91 -22.75
N PRO A 88 -9.93 -12.05 -23.41
CA PRO A 88 -8.53 -11.83 -22.99
C PRO A 88 -8.49 -11.18 -21.60
N PHE A 89 -7.50 -11.53 -20.77
CA PHE A 89 -7.33 -10.91 -19.45
C PHE A 89 -6.89 -9.45 -19.60
N SER A 90 -7.68 -8.51 -19.12
CA SER A 90 -7.44 -7.08 -19.29
C SER A 90 -6.62 -6.47 -18.13
N PRO A 91 -5.96 -5.31 -18.35
CA PRO A 91 -5.34 -4.54 -17.27
C PRO A 91 -6.34 -4.17 -16.16
N GLN A 92 -7.58 -3.83 -16.54
CA GLN A 92 -8.62 -3.40 -15.62
C GLN A 92 -9.09 -4.55 -14.73
N GLU A 93 -9.20 -5.76 -15.28
CA GLU A 93 -9.45 -6.97 -14.50
C GLU A 93 -8.30 -7.27 -13.54
N ASN A 94 -7.04 -7.01 -13.95
CA ASN A 94 -5.90 -7.18 -13.06
C ASN A 94 -5.92 -6.20 -11.88
N ALA A 95 -6.37 -4.97 -12.09
CA ALA A 95 -6.58 -4.00 -11.01
C ALA A 95 -7.66 -4.48 -10.02
N VAL A 96 -8.77 -5.06 -10.51
CA VAL A 96 -9.82 -5.64 -9.64
C VAL A 96 -9.30 -6.88 -8.89
N LEU A 97 -8.55 -7.75 -9.55
CA LEU A 97 -7.88 -8.91 -8.94
C LEU A 97 -6.96 -8.45 -7.81
N GLN A 98 -6.10 -7.47 -8.09
CA GLN A 98 -5.17 -6.92 -7.12
C GLN A 98 -5.89 -6.31 -5.92
N ALA A 99 -6.92 -5.48 -6.13
CA ALA A 99 -7.70 -4.88 -5.05
C ALA A 99 -8.37 -5.95 -4.18
N THR A 100 -8.92 -7.00 -4.81
CA THR A 100 -9.54 -8.13 -4.10
C THR A 100 -8.51 -8.89 -3.25
N ALA A 101 -7.31 -9.16 -3.80
CA ALA A 101 -6.24 -9.85 -3.09
C ALA A 101 -5.71 -9.05 -1.90
N VAL A 102 -5.52 -7.74 -2.09
CA VAL A 102 -5.10 -6.82 -1.03
C VAL A 102 -6.10 -6.82 0.12
N ALA A 103 -7.39 -6.73 -0.17
CA ALA A 103 -8.45 -6.73 0.84
C ALA A 103 -8.44 -7.97 1.75
N VAL A 104 -8.21 -9.16 1.17
CA VAL A 104 -8.04 -10.40 1.95
C VAL A 104 -6.73 -10.35 2.73
N GLY A 105 -5.66 -9.93 2.06
CA GLY A 105 -4.28 -9.99 2.54
C GLY A 105 -3.94 -9.04 3.68
N THR A 106 -4.56 -7.86 3.74
CA THR A 106 -4.31 -6.87 4.81
C THR A 106 -5.26 -7.03 6.00
N MET A 107 -6.30 -7.86 5.88
CA MET A 107 -7.25 -8.12 6.94
C MET A 107 -6.64 -8.58 8.27
N PRO A 108 -5.54 -9.36 8.35
CA PRO A 108 -4.90 -9.69 9.63
C PRO A 108 -4.49 -8.45 10.45
N LEU A 109 -4.08 -7.37 9.78
CA LEU A 109 -3.76 -6.11 10.45
C LEU A 109 -5.03 -5.32 10.76
N SER A 110 -5.95 -5.18 9.79
CA SER A 110 -7.21 -4.45 9.96
C SER A 110 -8.11 -5.03 11.07
N ALA A 111 -8.11 -6.36 11.24
CA ALA A 111 -8.81 -7.03 12.33
C ALA A 111 -8.01 -7.02 13.66
N GLY A 112 -6.81 -6.44 13.69
CA GLY A 112 -6.01 -6.30 14.91
C GLY A 112 -5.34 -7.58 15.41
N PHE A 113 -5.22 -8.65 14.59
CA PHE A 113 -4.59 -9.91 15.00
C PHE A 113 -3.08 -9.83 15.19
N VAL A 114 -2.45 -8.77 14.68
CA VAL A 114 -1.02 -8.49 14.86
C VAL A 114 -0.75 -7.69 16.15
N GLY A 115 -1.74 -6.98 16.68
CA GLY A 115 -1.56 -6.02 17.78
C GLY A 115 -2.65 -6.09 18.85
N ILE A 116 -3.85 -5.60 18.53
CA ILE A 116 -4.95 -5.41 19.49
C ILE A 116 -5.39 -6.72 20.15
N ILE A 117 -5.61 -7.78 19.37
CA ILE A 117 -6.14 -9.05 19.91
C ILE A 117 -5.07 -9.77 20.76
N PRO A 118 -3.80 -9.90 20.33
CA PRO A 118 -2.77 -10.39 21.24
C PRO A 118 -2.51 -9.47 22.45
N ALA A 119 -2.80 -8.17 22.38
CA ALA A 119 -2.71 -7.26 23.52
C ALA A 119 -3.79 -7.56 24.57
N LEU A 120 -5.03 -7.82 24.14
CA LEU A 120 -6.12 -8.24 25.02
C LEU A 120 -5.84 -9.57 25.73
N ASN A 121 -5.13 -10.48 25.08
CA ASN A 121 -4.68 -11.75 25.69
C ASN A 121 -3.58 -11.55 26.76
N GLN A 122 -2.95 -10.39 26.82
CA GLN A 122 -1.85 -10.07 27.75
C GLN A 122 -2.28 -9.15 28.90
N LEU A 123 -3.58 -8.90 29.05
CA LEU A 123 -4.13 -8.15 30.18
C LEU A 123 -3.80 -8.84 31.51
N ASP A 124 -3.46 -8.05 32.50
CA ASP A 124 -3.08 -8.49 33.84
C ASP A 124 -4.12 -7.98 34.86
N PRO A 125 -4.75 -8.86 35.68
CA PRO A 125 -5.79 -8.44 36.62
C PRO A 125 -5.33 -7.38 37.62
N GLU A 126 -4.07 -7.45 38.07
CA GLU A 126 -3.54 -6.55 39.10
C GLU A 126 -3.21 -5.17 38.52
N GLN A 127 -2.68 -5.14 37.28
CA GLN A 127 -2.27 -3.89 36.64
C GLN A 127 -3.39 -3.21 35.83
N ASP A 128 -4.23 -4.00 35.16
CA ASP A 128 -5.19 -3.53 34.16
C ASP A 128 -6.65 -3.53 34.66
N GLY A 129 -6.90 -4.10 35.84
CA GLY A 129 -8.25 -4.25 36.40
C GLY A 129 -9.14 -5.23 35.65
N SER A 130 -8.57 -5.99 34.70
CA SER A 130 -9.25 -7.06 33.95
C SER A 130 -8.24 -8.15 33.62
N GLY A 131 -8.65 -9.42 33.71
CA GLY A 131 -7.81 -10.54 33.28
C GLY A 131 -7.71 -10.68 31.76
N PRO A 132 -6.88 -11.62 31.27
CA PRO A 132 -6.73 -11.92 29.85
C PRO A 132 -8.09 -12.14 29.14
N ILE A 133 -8.38 -11.34 28.11
CA ILE A 133 -9.61 -11.48 27.32
C ILE A 133 -9.32 -12.34 26.10
N LYS A 134 -9.63 -13.63 26.19
CA LYS A 134 -9.52 -14.59 25.09
C LYS A 134 -10.85 -14.71 24.36
N LEU A 135 -10.94 -14.14 23.16
CA LEU A 135 -12.14 -14.21 22.33
C LEU A 135 -12.28 -15.58 21.66
N ASN A 136 -13.48 -16.15 21.68
CA ASN A 136 -13.80 -17.36 20.93
C ASN A 136 -13.93 -17.08 19.42
N THR A 137 -14.09 -18.13 18.60
CA THR A 137 -14.17 -17.98 17.13
C THR A 137 -15.29 -17.03 16.69
N TRP A 138 -16.46 -17.12 17.31
CA TRP A 138 -17.62 -16.28 16.94
C TRP A 138 -17.41 -14.82 17.34
N GLN A 139 -16.78 -14.57 18.48
CA GLN A 139 -16.38 -13.25 18.93
C GLN A 139 -15.30 -12.63 18.03
N LEU A 140 -14.30 -13.42 17.60
CA LEU A 140 -13.28 -12.97 16.65
C LEU A 140 -13.89 -12.64 15.28
N LEU A 141 -14.85 -13.45 14.81
CA LEU A 141 -15.61 -13.17 13.59
C LEU A 141 -16.42 -11.88 13.76
N ALA A 142 -17.22 -11.75 14.82
CA ALA A 142 -18.03 -10.57 15.10
C ALA A 142 -17.18 -9.29 15.17
N TRP A 143 -16.06 -9.33 15.89
CA TRP A 143 -15.06 -8.26 15.93
C TRP A 143 -14.56 -7.87 14.54
N SER A 144 -14.18 -8.85 13.72
CA SER A 144 -13.64 -8.60 12.38
C SER A 144 -14.71 -8.03 11.43
N PHE A 145 -15.95 -8.54 11.49
CA PHE A 145 -17.09 -8.00 10.75
C PHE A 145 -17.42 -6.55 11.15
N ALA A 146 -17.23 -6.20 12.42
CA ALA A 146 -17.42 -4.82 12.89
C ALA A 146 -16.43 -3.85 12.24
N LEU A 147 -15.19 -4.29 11.99
CA LEU A 147 -14.11 -3.41 11.56
C LEU A 147 -13.93 -3.32 10.04
N ALA A 148 -14.34 -4.35 9.30
CA ALA A 148 -13.92 -4.52 7.90
C ALA A 148 -14.46 -3.47 6.91
N TYR A 149 -15.63 -2.86 7.17
CA TYR A 149 -16.39 -2.21 6.09
C TYR A 149 -16.43 -0.68 6.14
N PHE A 150 -16.53 -0.06 7.32
CA PHE A 150 -16.82 1.37 7.40
C PHE A 150 -15.73 2.24 6.73
N GLY A 151 -14.45 1.82 6.83
CA GLY A 151 -13.34 2.48 6.13
C GLY A 151 -13.41 2.36 4.61
N VAL A 152 -13.84 1.20 4.09
CA VAL A 152 -14.03 0.96 2.64
C VAL A 152 -15.13 1.88 2.08
N PHE A 153 -16.26 1.98 2.78
CA PHE A 153 -17.33 2.91 2.41
C PHE A 153 -16.85 4.37 2.49
N PHE A 154 -16.10 4.72 3.53
CA PHE A 154 -15.59 6.08 3.73
C PHE A 154 -14.53 6.51 2.71
N ALA A 155 -13.77 5.60 2.09
CA ALA A 155 -12.80 5.93 1.06
C ALA A 155 -13.43 6.48 -0.24
N SER A 156 -14.61 5.97 -0.61
CA SER A 156 -15.29 6.36 -1.86
C SER A 156 -15.53 7.88 -2.02
N PRO A 157 -16.06 8.61 -1.01
CA PRO A 157 -16.21 10.07 -1.10
C PRO A 157 -14.87 10.84 -1.06
N LEU A 158 -13.77 10.21 -0.63
CA LEU A 158 -12.44 10.85 -0.60
C LEU A 158 -11.76 10.84 -1.97
N ARG A 159 -12.09 9.90 -2.85
CA ARG A 159 -11.47 9.75 -4.17
C ARG A 159 -11.51 11.04 -5.01
N PRO A 160 -12.65 11.72 -5.21
CA PRO A 160 -12.67 12.93 -6.03
C PRO A 160 -11.79 14.04 -5.47
N ALA A 161 -11.71 14.18 -4.14
CA ALA A 161 -10.86 15.18 -3.50
C ALA A 161 -9.38 14.85 -3.65
N LEU A 162 -8.97 13.63 -3.28
CA LEU A 162 -7.56 13.26 -3.16
C LEU A 162 -6.91 12.83 -4.48
N ILE A 163 -7.66 12.15 -5.35
CA ILE A 163 -7.14 11.56 -6.60
C ILE A 163 -7.41 12.47 -7.79
N LEU A 164 -8.61 13.06 -7.90
CA LEU A 164 -8.98 13.87 -9.08
C LEU A 164 -8.60 15.34 -8.90
N LYS A 165 -8.97 15.96 -7.77
CA LYS A 165 -8.71 17.40 -7.51
C LYS A 165 -7.28 17.65 -7.04
N GLU A 166 -6.85 17.01 -5.96
CA GLU A 166 -5.48 17.18 -5.42
C GLU A 166 -4.42 16.43 -6.25
N LYS A 167 -4.82 15.48 -7.11
CA LYS A 167 -3.92 14.65 -7.93
C LYS A 167 -2.79 14.00 -7.15
N LEU A 168 -3.05 13.57 -5.90
CA LEU A 168 -2.02 12.98 -5.06
C LEU A 168 -1.37 11.77 -5.76
N PRO A 169 -0.05 11.58 -5.57
CA PRO A 169 0.71 10.60 -6.34
C PRO A 169 0.40 9.16 -5.94
N PHE A 170 0.12 8.86 -4.66
CA PHE A 170 -0.14 7.48 -4.18
C PHE A 170 0.91 6.49 -4.71
N PRO A 171 2.17 6.56 -4.23
CA PRO A 171 3.30 5.95 -4.93
C PRO A 171 3.19 4.43 -5.17
N SER A 172 2.74 3.64 -4.19
CA SER A 172 2.51 2.21 -4.35
C SER A 172 1.42 1.88 -5.37
N GLY A 173 0.30 2.61 -5.37
CA GLY A 173 -0.75 2.46 -6.37
C GLY A 173 -0.27 2.85 -7.77
N THR A 174 0.50 3.92 -7.88
CA THR A 174 1.13 4.34 -9.14
C THR A 174 2.16 3.32 -9.65
N ALA A 175 3.00 2.77 -8.77
CA ALA A 175 3.94 1.71 -9.13
C ALA A 175 3.21 0.43 -9.56
N THR A 176 2.10 0.09 -8.89
CA THR A 176 1.26 -1.05 -9.26
C THR A 176 0.62 -0.84 -10.63
N ALA A 177 0.11 0.36 -10.93
CA ALA A 177 -0.41 0.70 -12.25
C ALA A 177 0.65 0.61 -13.35
N GLN A 178 1.87 1.12 -13.07
CA GLN A 178 3.00 1.02 -14.00
C GLN A 178 3.34 -0.45 -14.27
N LEU A 179 3.40 -1.29 -13.24
CA LEU A 179 3.61 -2.73 -13.43
C LEU A 179 2.50 -3.35 -14.29
N ILE A 180 1.23 -3.08 -13.98
CA ILE A 180 0.10 -3.61 -14.75
C ILE A 180 0.19 -3.17 -16.21
N SER A 181 0.54 -1.91 -16.47
CA SER A 181 0.76 -1.35 -17.81
C SER A 181 1.85 -2.10 -18.57
N VAL A 182 2.98 -2.40 -17.90
CA VAL A 182 4.10 -3.17 -18.47
C VAL A 182 3.69 -4.61 -18.74
N LEU A 183 3.04 -5.28 -17.78
CA LEU A 183 2.61 -6.68 -17.95
C LEU A 183 1.66 -6.85 -19.13
N HIS A 184 0.75 -5.89 -19.33
CA HIS A 184 -0.26 -5.95 -20.38
C HIS A 184 0.12 -5.25 -21.69
N ASN A 185 1.31 -4.66 -21.78
CA ASN A 185 1.74 -3.85 -22.93
C ASN A 185 0.70 -2.79 -23.35
N LYS A 186 0.07 -2.12 -22.36
CA LYS A 186 -0.88 -1.02 -22.61
C LYS A 186 -0.43 0.23 -21.87
N PRO A 187 -0.44 1.42 -22.51
CA PRO A 187 -0.10 2.66 -21.82
C PRO A 187 -1.10 2.95 -20.70
N LEU A 188 -0.66 3.70 -19.69
CA LEU A 188 -1.55 4.22 -18.66
C LEU A 188 -2.63 5.10 -19.30
N ALA A 189 -3.83 5.08 -18.71
CA ALA A 189 -4.92 5.95 -19.12
C ALA A 189 -4.49 7.42 -18.95
N ASN A 190 -4.71 8.25 -19.97
CA ASN A 190 -4.49 9.69 -19.90
C ASN A 190 -5.79 10.37 -19.43
N PRO A 191 -5.91 10.79 -18.16
CA PRO A 191 -7.17 11.32 -17.63
C PRO A 191 -7.44 12.78 -18.04
N ASP A 192 -6.41 13.50 -18.50
CA ASP A 192 -6.47 14.93 -18.86
C ASP A 192 -6.43 15.16 -20.39
N GLY A 193 -6.40 14.08 -21.19
CA GLY A 193 -6.38 14.14 -22.66
C GLY A 193 -7.78 14.05 -23.26
N PRO A 194 -7.99 14.53 -24.50
CA PRO A 194 -9.25 14.30 -25.20
C PRO A 194 -9.53 12.79 -25.29
N PRO A 195 -10.81 12.36 -25.23
CA PRO A 195 -11.17 10.95 -25.37
C PRO A 195 -10.54 10.43 -26.65
N ALA A 196 -9.78 9.33 -26.55
CA ALA A 196 -9.09 8.74 -27.68
C ALA A 196 -10.13 8.36 -28.74
N SER A 197 -10.31 9.24 -29.74
CA SER A 197 -11.05 8.92 -30.94
C SER A 197 -10.33 7.76 -31.61
N SER A 198 -11.11 6.75 -31.97
CA SER A 198 -10.72 5.48 -32.56
C SER A 198 -10.07 5.57 -33.95
N SER A 199 -9.53 6.74 -34.35
CA SER A 199 -8.98 7.01 -35.67
C SER A 199 -7.48 7.32 -35.72
N ALA A 200 -6.77 7.35 -34.58
CA ALA A 200 -5.31 7.56 -34.56
C ALA A 200 -4.48 6.26 -34.36
N SER A 201 -5.10 5.09 -34.50
CA SER A 201 -4.50 3.79 -34.13
C SER A 201 -3.62 3.13 -35.20
N THR A 202 -3.39 3.74 -36.36
CA THR A 202 -2.70 3.06 -37.47
C THR A 202 -1.26 3.53 -37.76
N HIS A 203 -0.82 4.73 -37.33
CA HIS A 203 0.51 5.25 -37.74
C HIS A 203 1.49 5.62 -36.61
N GLN A 204 1.17 5.41 -35.34
CA GLN A 204 2.14 5.58 -34.22
C GLN A 204 2.49 4.28 -33.52
N ARG A 205 2.21 3.13 -34.15
CA ARG A 205 2.37 1.81 -33.54
C ARG A 205 3.79 1.22 -33.63
N GLU A 206 4.70 1.83 -34.39
CA GLU A 206 6.00 1.20 -34.71
C GLU A 206 7.25 1.80 -34.03
N ASP A 207 7.24 3.03 -33.50
CA ASP A 207 8.49 3.68 -33.04
C ASP A 207 8.65 3.91 -31.51
N ARG A 208 7.87 3.25 -30.66
CA ARG A 208 8.12 3.24 -29.20
C ARG A 208 8.71 1.91 -28.75
N SER A 209 10.02 1.79 -28.99
CA SER A 209 11.00 0.88 -28.38
C SER A 209 10.46 -0.22 -27.43
N SER A 210 10.24 -1.39 -28.03
CA SER A 210 9.72 -2.64 -27.44
C SER A 210 10.68 -3.38 -26.48
N GLY A 211 11.83 -2.82 -26.13
CA GLY A 211 12.92 -3.59 -25.49
C GLY A 211 12.77 -3.83 -23.98
N GLY A 212 12.29 -2.84 -23.21
CA GLY A 212 12.16 -2.96 -21.75
C GLY A 212 10.85 -3.62 -21.28
N GLN A 213 9.77 -3.44 -22.05
CA GLN A 213 8.44 -3.95 -21.68
C GLN A 213 8.35 -5.48 -21.79
N GLU A 214 9.19 -6.10 -22.63
CA GLU A 214 9.18 -7.55 -22.79
C GLU A 214 9.75 -8.32 -21.58
N GLU A 215 10.77 -7.84 -20.84
CA GLU A 215 11.44 -8.69 -19.82
C GLU A 215 10.59 -9.05 -18.58
N VAL A 216 9.73 -8.14 -18.12
CA VAL A 216 8.90 -8.34 -16.92
C VAL A 216 7.67 -9.21 -17.22
N GLY A 217 7.08 -9.05 -18.42
CA GLY A 217 6.02 -9.90 -18.94
C GLY A 217 6.52 -11.18 -19.63
N SER A 218 7.84 -11.36 -19.74
CA SER A 218 8.53 -12.49 -20.35
C SER A 218 8.61 -13.69 -19.40
N LYS A 219 8.86 -14.85 -19.99
CA LYS A 219 9.20 -16.09 -19.27
C LYS A 219 10.30 -15.87 -18.23
N ALA A 220 11.25 -14.95 -18.47
CA ALA A 220 12.36 -14.67 -17.57
C ALA A 220 11.91 -14.08 -16.22
N GLY A 221 11.06 -13.05 -16.21
CA GLY A 221 10.51 -12.48 -14.98
C GLY A 221 9.70 -13.49 -14.17
N PHE A 222 8.85 -14.28 -14.85
CA PHE A 222 8.07 -15.34 -14.17
C PHE A 222 8.95 -16.48 -13.64
N GLN A 223 10.00 -16.87 -14.37
CA GLN A 223 10.99 -17.83 -13.89
C GLN A 223 11.73 -17.31 -12.66
N ALA A 224 12.14 -16.04 -12.64
CA ALA A 224 12.79 -15.44 -11.49
C ALA A 224 11.89 -15.46 -10.25
N LEU A 225 10.59 -15.14 -10.40
CA LEU A 225 9.60 -15.24 -9.34
C LEU A 225 9.49 -16.67 -8.79
N LEU A 226 9.39 -17.66 -9.68
CA LEU A 226 9.20 -19.06 -9.29
C LEU A 226 10.45 -19.64 -8.62
N TRP A 227 11.65 -19.30 -9.11
CA TRP A 227 12.91 -19.72 -8.50
C TRP A 227 13.12 -19.08 -7.12
N SER A 228 12.86 -17.78 -6.98
CA SER A 228 13.00 -17.11 -5.68
C SER A 228 11.93 -17.59 -4.68
N PHE A 229 10.70 -17.82 -5.14
CA PHE A 229 9.64 -18.45 -4.35
C PHE A 229 10.03 -19.86 -3.89
N GLY A 230 10.42 -20.73 -4.81
CA GLY A 230 10.78 -22.12 -4.51
C GLY A 230 12.01 -22.21 -3.59
N GLY A 231 13.04 -21.40 -3.85
CA GLY A 231 14.22 -21.34 -3.00
C GLY A 231 13.90 -20.88 -1.57
N SER A 232 13.08 -19.83 -1.42
CA SER A 232 12.65 -19.33 -0.12
C SER A 232 11.77 -20.32 0.64
N ALA A 233 10.80 -20.94 -0.05
CA ALA A 233 9.94 -21.95 0.56
C ALA A 233 10.73 -23.18 1.02
N THR A 234 11.65 -23.67 0.18
CA THR A 234 12.49 -24.83 0.50
C THR A 234 13.41 -24.54 1.67
N PHE A 235 14.06 -23.38 1.69
CA PHE A 235 14.91 -22.97 2.81
C PHE A 235 14.11 -22.90 4.13
N THR A 236 12.91 -22.34 4.08
CA THR A 236 12.04 -22.22 5.25
C THR A 236 11.61 -23.58 5.80
N VAL A 237 11.17 -24.50 4.94
CA VAL A 237 10.83 -25.88 5.35
C VAL A 237 12.07 -26.62 5.86
N ALA A 238 13.24 -26.45 5.24
CA ALA A 238 14.49 -27.04 5.72
C ALA A 238 14.88 -26.51 7.11
N SER A 239 14.69 -25.21 7.35
CA SER A 239 14.97 -24.57 8.64
C SER A 239 14.07 -25.07 9.78
N PHE A 240 12.88 -25.58 9.47
CA PHE A 240 12.02 -26.25 10.44
C PHE A 240 12.65 -27.55 10.97
N PHE A 241 13.25 -28.34 10.08
CA PHE A 241 13.91 -29.59 10.47
C PHE A 241 15.31 -29.38 11.06
N VAL A 242 16.01 -28.32 10.63
CA VAL A 242 17.37 -28.00 11.07
C VAL A 242 17.41 -26.55 11.61
N PRO A 243 16.99 -26.32 12.87
CA PRO A 243 16.82 -24.97 13.44
C PRO A 243 18.08 -24.10 13.46
N VAL A 244 19.29 -24.68 13.47
CA VAL A 244 20.55 -23.93 13.40
C VAL A 244 20.65 -23.02 12.17
N LEU A 245 20.01 -23.41 11.06
CA LEU A 245 19.96 -22.60 9.85
C LEU A 245 19.26 -21.25 10.07
N TYR A 246 18.45 -21.13 11.12
CA TYR A 246 17.65 -19.95 11.43
C TYR A 246 18.21 -19.11 12.59
N ALA A 247 19.15 -19.65 13.39
CA ALA A 247 19.69 -19.03 14.58
C ALA A 247 21.23 -19.14 14.62
N ILE A 248 21.91 -18.27 13.85
CA ILE A 248 23.38 -18.24 13.79
C ILE A 248 23.91 -17.20 14.79
N PRO A 249 24.68 -17.58 15.81
CA PRO A 249 25.23 -16.62 16.76
C PRO A 249 26.48 -15.95 16.18
N ILE A 250 26.34 -15.01 15.25
CA ILE A 250 27.49 -14.40 14.55
C ILE A 250 28.46 -13.69 15.52
N PHE A 251 27.94 -13.10 16.60
CA PHE A 251 28.72 -12.27 17.52
C PHE A 251 29.34 -13.04 18.69
N ASP A 252 28.82 -14.22 19.04
CA ASP A 252 29.34 -15.00 20.18
C ASP A 252 30.76 -15.55 19.95
N PRO A 253 31.14 -16.03 18.75
CA PRO A 253 32.53 -16.38 18.44
C PRO A 253 33.49 -15.20 18.53
N ILE A 254 33.00 -13.98 18.30
CA ILE A 254 33.80 -12.75 18.31
C ILE A 254 33.94 -12.20 19.74
N CYS A 255 32.91 -12.38 20.57
CA CYS A 255 32.83 -11.88 21.94
C CYS A 255 32.38 -12.97 22.95
N PRO A 256 33.20 -14.01 23.20
CA PRO A 256 32.78 -15.23 23.92
C PRO A 256 32.39 -15.00 25.40
N GLY A 257 32.74 -13.86 26.00
CA GLY A 257 32.37 -13.54 27.39
C GLY A 257 31.04 -12.78 27.56
N HIS A 258 30.40 -12.33 26.48
CA HIS A 258 29.23 -11.43 26.55
C HIS A 258 27.90 -12.10 26.22
N ASN A 259 27.91 -13.36 25.77
CA ASN A 259 26.71 -14.12 25.38
C ASN A 259 25.73 -13.26 24.56
N ALA A 260 26.24 -12.60 23.52
CA ALA A 260 25.53 -11.60 22.73
C ALA A 260 24.22 -12.15 22.16
N ALA A 261 24.22 -13.41 21.75
CA ALA A 261 23.04 -14.06 21.21
C ALA A 261 22.01 -14.40 22.31
N ALA A 262 22.43 -15.07 23.38
CA ALA A 262 21.52 -15.55 24.43
C ALA A 262 20.97 -14.43 25.33
N MET A 263 21.81 -13.48 25.76
CA MET A 263 21.41 -12.38 26.65
C MET A 263 20.79 -11.20 25.90
N TRP A 264 21.28 -10.89 24.70
CA TRP A 264 20.97 -9.62 24.02
C TRP A 264 20.31 -9.80 22.64
N GLY A 265 20.03 -11.04 22.24
CA GLY A 265 19.29 -11.34 21.02
C GLY A 265 20.06 -11.12 19.71
N TRP A 266 21.40 -10.97 19.75
CA TRP A 266 22.27 -10.80 18.57
C TRP A 266 22.48 -12.10 17.78
N TRP A 267 21.37 -12.72 17.37
CA TRP A 267 21.37 -13.79 16.40
C TRP A 267 21.36 -13.20 14.98
N PHE A 268 21.86 -13.95 14.01
CA PHE A 268 21.57 -13.71 12.61
C PHE A 268 20.61 -14.78 12.13
N THR A 269 19.46 -14.31 11.64
CA THR A 269 18.42 -15.16 11.06
C THR A 269 18.41 -14.90 9.56
N PRO A 270 18.96 -15.80 8.73
CA PRO A 270 18.99 -15.65 7.27
C PRO A 270 17.62 -15.92 6.63
N SER A 271 16.57 -15.25 7.11
CA SER A 271 15.23 -15.30 6.51
C SER A 271 15.27 -14.60 5.15
N LEU A 272 14.94 -15.37 4.11
CA LEU A 272 14.91 -14.88 2.73
C LEU A 272 13.76 -13.90 2.54
N SER A 273 12.65 -14.02 3.29
CA SER A 273 11.59 -13.02 3.32
C SER A 273 12.05 -11.69 3.86
N TYR A 274 12.84 -11.65 4.94
CA TYR A 274 13.37 -10.39 5.45
C TYR A 274 14.36 -9.73 4.49
N ILE A 275 15.15 -10.52 3.76
CA ILE A 275 15.99 -10.01 2.67
C ILE A 275 15.10 -9.43 1.57
N GLY A 276 14.06 -10.14 1.14
CA GLY A 276 13.08 -9.63 0.16
C GLY A 276 12.40 -8.34 0.61
N GLN A 277 11.99 -8.24 1.88
CA GLN A 277 11.46 -7.01 2.47
C GLN A 277 12.49 -5.89 2.47
N GLY A 278 13.75 -6.17 2.81
CA GLY A 278 14.84 -5.21 2.75
C GLY A 278 15.02 -4.60 1.36
N ILE A 279 14.94 -5.43 0.32
CA ILE A 279 14.97 -4.99 -1.08
C ILE A 279 13.79 -4.05 -1.38
N ILE A 280 12.58 -4.43 -0.97
CA ILE A 280 11.34 -3.66 -1.22
C ILE A 280 11.34 -2.34 -0.45
N MET A 281 11.79 -2.34 0.81
CA MET A 281 11.82 -1.16 1.69
C MET A 281 12.94 -0.17 1.37
N GLY A 282 13.99 -0.64 0.69
CA GLY A 282 15.17 0.12 0.32
C GLY A 282 16.18 0.32 1.46
N LEU A 283 17.37 0.78 1.07
CA LEU A 283 18.51 0.95 1.97
C LEU A 283 18.28 1.97 3.11
N PRO A 284 17.70 3.18 2.89
CA PRO A 284 17.55 4.16 3.97
C PRO A 284 16.68 3.64 5.12
N THR A 285 15.59 2.92 4.80
CA THR A 285 14.68 2.36 5.81
C THR A 285 15.36 1.24 6.59
N SER A 286 15.99 0.29 5.90
CA SER A 286 16.67 -0.85 6.52
C SER A 286 17.91 -0.44 7.34
N LEU A 287 18.65 0.59 6.93
CA LEU A 287 19.69 1.23 7.73
C LEU A 287 19.13 1.84 9.01
N SER A 288 18.02 2.57 8.91
CA SER A 288 17.37 3.19 10.07
C SER A 288 16.90 2.16 11.09
N MET A 289 16.31 1.04 10.62
CA MET A 289 15.93 -0.08 11.50
C MET A 289 17.15 -0.69 12.18
N THR A 290 18.22 -0.91 11.42
CA THR A 290 19.44 -1.51 11.96
C THR A 290 20.11 -0.59 12.98
N LEU A 291 20.18 0.71 12.69
CA LEU A 291 20.67 1.71 13.64
C LEU A 291 19.83 1.70 14.94
N GLY A 292 18.51 1.59 14.82
CA GLY A 292 17.62 1.42 15.97
C GLY A 292 17.95 0.16 16.77
N ALA A 293 18.20 -0.96 16.11
CA ALA A 293 18.59 -2.20 16.78
C ALA A 293 19.94 -2.09 17.51
N PHE A 294 20.93 -1.42 16.91
CA PHE A 294 22.21 -1.16 17.58
C PHE A 294 22.04 -0.24 18.79
N VAL A 295 21.33 0.88 18.64
CA VAL A 295 21.11 1.81 19.76
C VAL A 295 20.29 1.15 20.86
N GLY A 296 19.24 0.41 20.52
CA GLY A 296 18.41 -0.32 21.47
C GLY A 296 19.16 -1.44 22.18
N TRP A 297 19.67 -2.42 21.43
CA TRP A 297 20.14 -3.68 21.99
C TRP A 297 21.64 -3.75 22.30
N ALA A 298 22.49 -2.97 21.60
CA ALA A 298 23.92 -2.93 21.93
C ALA A 298 24.28 -1.86 22.97
N ILE A 299 23.47 -0.80 23.09
CA ILE A 299 23.77 0.35 23.97
C ILE A 299 22.76 0.43 25.11
N LEU A 300 21.50 0.73 24.79
CA LEU A 300 20.48 1.05 25.79
C LEU A 300 20.10 -0.16 26.66
N SER A 301 20.02 -1.35 26.07
CA SER A 301 19.67 -2.58 26.79
C SER A 301 20.72 -2.91 27.86
N PRO A 302 22.03 -3.06 27.53
CA PRO A 302 23.06 -3.25 28.55
C PRO A 302 23.10 -2.14 29.61
N ILE A 303 22.95 -0.87 29.22
CA ILE A 303 22.91 0.24 30.18
C ILE A 303 21.75 0.05 31.16
N SER A 304 20.54 -0.21 30.67
CA SER A 304 19.35 -0.38 31.54
C SER A 304 19.48 -1.57 32.50
N TYR A 305 20.14 -2.65 32.07
CA TYR A 305 20.36 -3.84 32.87
C TYR A 305 21.43 -3.62 33.94
N TYR A 306 22.63 -3.21 33.55
CA TYR A 306 23.76 -3.07 34.48
C TYR A 306 23.60 -1.92 35.47
N THR A 307 22.79 -0.90 35.15
CA THR A 307 22.44 0.18 36.09
C THR A 307 21.27 -0.17 37.01
N GLY A 308 20.64 -1.34 36.83
CA GLY A 308 19.52 -1.80 37.64
C GLY A 308 18.18 -1.11 37.33
N TRP A 309 18.04 -0.39 36.21
CA TRP A 309 16.77 0.22 35.81
C TRP A 309 15.75 -0.81 35.30
N ALA A 310 16.24 -1.93 34.78
CA ALA A 310 15.45 -3.08 34.34
C ALA A 310 16.17 -4.38 34.75
N PRO A 311 15.95 -4.88 35.99
CA PRO A 311 16.74 -5.98 36.56
C PRO A 311 16.34 -7.37 36.07
N GLY A 312 15.19 -7.52 35.39
CA GLY A 312 14.75 -8.80 34.84
C GLY A 312 15.64 -9.29 33.69
N ASP A 313 15.40 -10.53 33.22
CA ASP A 313 16.06 -11.07 32.03
C ASP A 313 15.94 -10.09 30.85
N PRO A 314 17.03 -9.66 30.18
CA PRO A 314 16.94 -8.61 29.16
C PRO A 314 15.94 -8.88 28.03
N LEU A 315 15.66 -10.16 27.72
CA LEU A 315 14.68 -10.56 26.71
C LEU A 315 13.22 -10.61 27.23
N SER A 316 13.01 -10.52 28.56
CA SER A 316 11.68 -10.53 29.20
C SER A 316 10.85 -9.30 28.80
N GLY A 317 9.62 -9.55 28.37
CA GLY A 317 8.64 -8.51 28.02
C GLY A 317 7.95 -7.86 29.22
N LYS A 318 8.18 -8.33 30.45
CA LYS A 318 7.54 -7.79 31.66
C LYS A 318 8.46 -6.82 32.40
N ASP A 319 9.61 -7.33 32.82
CA ASP A 319 10.54 -6.73 33.79
C ASP A 319 11.98 -6.57 33.27
N GLY A 320 12.22 -7.02 32.04
CA GLY A 320 13.52 -6.96 31.36
C GLY A 320 13.80 -5.65 30.62
N SER A 321 15.04 -5.51 30.14
CA SER A 321 15.48 -4.39 29.29
C SER A 321 14.61 -4.21 28.05
N ARG A 322 14.07 -5.29 27.48
CA ARG A 322 13.11 -5.23 26.38
C ARG A 322 11.88 -4.39 26.71
N SER A 323 11.27 -4.59 27.89
CA SER A 323 10.13 -3.78 28.35
C SER A 323 10.51 -2.31 28.50
N TRP A 324 11.71 -2.04 29.03
CA TRP A 324 12.24 -0.67 29.17
C TRP A 324 12.45 0.02 27.82
N LEU A 325 13.01 -0.69 26.83
CA LEU A 325 13.20 -0.21 25.46
C LEU A 325 11.88 0.11 24.74
N MET A 326 10.81 -0.64 25.04
CA MET A 326 9.49 -0.42 24.42
C MET A 326 8.97 1.00 24.68
N TRP A 327 9.27 1.60 25.83
CA TRP A 327 8.85 2.97 26.13
C TRP A 327 9.53 4.01 25.25
N ILE A 328 10.84 3.85 25.01
CA ILE A 328 11.60 4.73 24.12
C ILE A 328 11.09 4.59 22.69
N ALA A 329 10.91 3.36 22.21
CA ALA A 329 10.35 3.11 20.89
C ALA A 329 8.93 3.67 20.75
N LEU A 330 8.08 3.49 21.75
CA LEU A 330 6.73 4.06 21.79
C LEU A 330 6.77 5.58 21.69
N ALA A 331 7.64 6.26 22.46
CA ALA A 331 7.78 7.71 22.41
C ALA A 331 8.23 8.22 21.04
N ILE A 332 9.18 7.53 20.39
CA ILE A 332 9.63 7.85 19.03
C ILE A 332 8.47 7.71 18.03
N MET A 333 7.75 6.58 18.07
CA MET A 333 6.63 6.32 17.16
C MET A 333 5.51 7.33 17.36
N CYS A 334 5.15 7.64 18.61
CA CYS A 334 4.15 8.68 18.93
C CYS A 334 4.59 10.04 18.40
N SER A 335 5.81 10.45 18.71
CA SER A 335 6.33 11.78 18.37
C SER A 335 6.39 11.99 16.87
N GLU A 336 7.00 11.07 16.11
CA GLU A 336 7.09 11.20 14.66
C GLU A 336 5.71 11.07 14.00
N SER A 337 4.82 10.20 14.50
CA SER A 337 3.48 10.08 13.91
C SER A 337 2.64 11.33 14.12
N ILE A 338 2.61 11.88 15.34
CA ILE A 338 1.86 13.09 15.67
C ILE A 338 2.45 14.29 14.92
N LEU A 339 3.77 14.50 15.01
CA LEU A 339 4.40 15.68 14.42
C LEU A 339 4.58 15.57 12.91
N GLY A 340 4.75 14.37 12.36
CA GLY A 340 4.69 14.13 10.93
C GLY A 340 3.30 14.46 10.38
N LEU A 341 2.24 14.05 11.08
CA LEU A 341 0.86 14.41 10.72
C LEU A 341 0.61 15.92 10.80
N VAL A 342 1.06 16.56 11.88
CA VAL A 342 0.97 18.01 12.07
C VAL A 342 1.77 18.76 10.98
N ALA A 343 2.99 18.32 10.68
CA ALA A 343 3.83 18.93 9.67
C ALA A 343 3.23 18.79 8.27
N LEU A 344 2.69 17.62 7.92
CA LEU A 344 1.99 17.42 6.66
C LEU A 344 0.72 18.26 6.58
N PHE A 345 -0.02 18.37 7.68
CA PHE A 345 -1.19 19.24 7.77
C PHE A 345 -0.85 20.71 7.51
N PHE A 346 0.20 21.24 8.15
CA PHE A 346 0.64 22.63 7.95
C PHE A 346 1.33 22.85 6.59
N ALA A 347 2.12 21.90 6.10
CA ALA A 347 2.79 22.00 4.81
C ALA A 347 1.82 21.99 3.62
N ASN A 348 0.67 21.34 3.80
CA ASN A 348 -0.34 21.16 2.77
C ASN A 348 -1.64 21.96 3.02
N GLY A 349 -1.65 22.89 3.98
CA GLY A 349 -2.64 23.97 4.10
C GLY A 349 -3.78 23.74 5.11
N THR A 350 -3.94 24.69 6.04
CA THR A 350 -5.09 24.83 6.95
C THR A 350 -6.36 25.33 6.24
N GLU A 351 -6.23 25.83 5.01
CA GLU A 351 -7.33 26.39 4.23
C GLU A 351 -8.29 25.33 3.69
N ASP A 352 -7.82 24.13 3.39
CA ASP A 352 -8.66 23.08 2.80
C ASP A 352 -9.65 22.48 3.82
N VAL A 353 -9.21 22.35 5.08
CA VAL A 353 -10.10 21.96 6.18
C VAL A 353 -11.09 23.06 6.53
N LYS A 354 -10.70 24.34 6.45
CA LYS A 354 -11.64 25.47 6.62
C LYS A 354 -12.67 25.53 5.48
N LYS A 355 -12.25 25.34 4.22
CA LYS A 355 -13.14 25.26 3.05
C LYS A 355 -14.10 24.07 3.16
N TRP A 356 -13.63 22.94 3.67
CA TRP A 356 -14.46 21.74 3.84
C TRP A 356 -15.42 21.85 5.05
N LEU A 357 -14.97 22.31 6.21
CA LEU A 357 -15.85 22.59 7.36
C LEU A 357 -16.91 23.65 7.00
N GLY A 358 -16.53 24.66 6.21
CA GLY A 358 -17.45 25.64 5.64
C GLY A 358 -18.48 25.01 4.69
N LYS A 359 -18.05 24.10 3.81
CA LYS A 359 -18.95 23.36 2.90
C LYS A 359 -19.88 22.39 3.63
N ALA A 360 -19.40 21.63 4.61
CA ALA A 360 -20.21 20.71 5.41
C ALA A 360 -21.30 21.44 6.22
N SER A 361 -20.94 22.58 6.82
CA SER A 361 -21.88 23.51 7.46
C SER A 361 -22.94 24.02 6.46
N SER A 362 -22.53 24.42 5.25
CA SER A 362 -23.43 24.91 4.21
C SER A 362 -24.35 23.82 3.63
N SER A 363 -23.89 22.56 3.52
CA SER A 363 -24.71 21.43 3.09
C SER A 363 -25.78 21.08 4.13
N LEU A 364 -25.45 21.10 5.42
CA LEU A 364 -26.44 20.93 6.50
C LEU A 364 -27.47 22.07 6.52
N ALA A 365 -27.03 23.32 6.25
CA ALA A 365 -27.93 24.45 6.10
C ALA A 365 -28.84 24.33 4.86
N SER A 366 -28.34 23.77 3.76
CA SER A 366 -29.12 23.55 2.52
C SER A 366 -30.17 22.43 2.67
N VAL A 367 -29.89 21.39 3.45
CA VAL A 367 -30.86 20.34 3.81
C VAL A 367 -31.98 20.91 4.70
N ARG A 368 -31.63 21.81 5.62
CA ARG A 368 -32.61 22.54 6.44
C ARG A 368 -33.47 23.52 5.62
N LYS A 369 -32.91 24.11 4.54
CA LYS A 369 -33.64 25.00 3.62
C LYS A 369 -34.55 24.25 2.64
N ASN A 370 -34.16 23.05 2.20
CA ASN A 370 -34.99 22.21 1.32
C ASN A 370 -36.22 21.61 2.02
N SER A 371 -36.17 21.42 3.35
CA SER A 371 -37.33 21.05 4.17
C SER A 371 -38.47 22.08 4.13
N HIS A 372 -38.17 23.37 3.91
CA HIS A 372 -39.20 24.42 3.85
C HIS A 372 -39.76 24.70 2.44
N ARG A 373 -39.11 24.23 1.37
CA ARG A 373 -39.60 24.41 -0.01
C ARG A 373 -40.56 23.33 -0.50
N LEU A 374 -40.67 22.19 0.20
CA LEU A 374 -41.63 21.12 -0.13
C LEU A 374 -43.06 21.36 0.40
N ARG A 375 -43.34 22.51 1.04
CA ARG A 375 -44.67 22.84 1.58
C ARG A 375 -45.47 23.86 0.75
N ARG A 376 -44.93 24.39 -0.35
CA ARG A 376 -45.63 25.44 -1.12
C ARG A 376 -45.26 25.39 -2.60
N GLN A 377 -46.01 24.64 -3.41
CA GLN A 377 -46.41 25.08 -4.75
C GLN A 377 -47.49 24.19 -5.35
N GLN A 378 -48.65 24.81 -5.59
CA GLN A 378 -49.75 24.37 -6.44
C GLN A 378 -49.33 24.39 -7.93
N PRO A 379 -50.03 23.65 -8.81
CA PRO A 379 -49.79 23.68 -10.25
C PRO A 379 -50.63 24.78 -10.93
N GLY A 380 -50.01 25.59 -11.80
CA GLY A 380 -50.75 26.54 -12.62
C GLY A 380 -49.90 27.42 -13.56
N LEU A 381 -50.09 27.18 -14.85
CA LEU A 381 -50.12 28.09 -16.01
C LEU A 381 -48.85 28.77 -16.60
N LEU A 382 -48.94 28.90 -17.93
CA LEU A 382 -48.04 29.41 -18.97
C LEU A 382 -47.63 30.89 -18.80
N ASP A 383 -46.41 31.27 -19.19
CA ASP A 383 -46.11 32.00 -20.44
C ASP A 383 -44.77 32.80 -20.40
N THR A 384 -44.16 32.92 -21.59
CA THR A 384 -43.25 33.96 -22.16
C THR A 384 -42.02 34.55 -21.43
N GLY A 385 -40.90 34.60 -22.18
CA GLY A 385 -40.27 35.89 -22.52
C GLY A 385 -38.94 36.28 -21.85
N SER A 386 -37.85 36.14 -22.62
CA SER A 386 -36.69 37.04 -22.81
C SER A 386 -35.77 37.51 -21.65
N ASP A 387 -34.49 37.53 -22.03
CA ASP A 387 -33.40 38.43 -21.62
C ASP A 387 -32.50 38.09 -20.41
N GLY A 388 -31.41 37.43 -20.80
CA GLY A 388 -30.01 37.69 -20.44
C GLY A 388 -29.68 38.60 -19.26
N GLN A 389 -28.92 38.04 -18.32
CA GLN A 389 -27.67 38.68 -17.90
C GLN A 389 -26.72 37.69 -17.21
N ASN A 390 -25.46 37.81 -17.63
CA ASN A 390 -24.25 37.25 -17.04
C ASN A 390 -24.32 37.01 -15.53
N GLY A 391 -24.10 35.76 -15.16
CA GLY A 391 -23.69 35.34 -13.82
C GLY A 391 -22.65 34.24 -13.96
N GLY A 392 -21.47 34.60 -14.43
CA GLY A 392 -20.28 33.75 -14.43
C GLY A 392 -19.94 33.35 -13.00
N GLY A 393 -20.34 32.15 -12.61
CA GLY A 393 -19.81 31.42 -11.47
C GLY A 393 -19.26 30.11 -12.02
N GLU A 394 -18.00 30.15 -12.47
CA GLU A 394 -17.25 28.96 -12.83
C GLU A 394 -17.15 28.04 -11.60
N ASN A 395 -18.06 27.08 -11.49
CA ASN A 395 -17.81 25.87 -10.73
C ASN A 395 -16.88 25.02 -11.59
N GLU A 396 -15.57 25.26 -11.49
CA GLU A 396 -14.54 24.32 -11.90
C GLU A 396 -14.59 23.09 -10.96
N ASP A 397 -15.67 22.33 -11.04
CA ASP A 397 -15.68 20.96 -10.54
C ASP A 397 -14.88 20.12 -11.51
N ALA A 398 -13.64 19.77 -11.11
CA ALA A 398 -12.77 18.82 -11.82
C ALA A 398 -13.62 17.72 -12.48
N VAL A 399 -13.67 17.75 -13.81
CA VAL A 399 -14.64 16.99 -14.59
C VAL A 399 -14.39 15.51 -14.36
N GLU A 400 -15.32 14.84 -13.68
CA GLU A 400 -15.24 13.40 -13.46
C GLU A 400 -15.53 12.70 -14.79
N HIS A 401 -14.47 12.35 -15.52
CA HIS A 401 -14.52 11.73 -16.85
C HIS A 401 -15.09 10.30 -16.89
N GLU A 402 -15.46 9.75 -15.73
CA GLU A 402 -16.02 8.41 -15.60
C GLU A 402 -17.56 8.46 -15.73
N PRO A 403 -18.19 7.65 -16.59
CA PRO A 403 -19.64 7.64 -16.68
C PRO A 403 -20.27 7.23 -15.34
N PRO A 404 -21.45 7.79 -14.97
CA PRO A 404 -22.09 7.52 -13.67
C PRO A 404 -22.32 6.03 -13.35
N SER A 405 -22.42 5.17 -14.37
CA SER A 405 -22.58 3.71 -14.23
C SER A 405 -21.34 3.00 -13.68
N ARG A 406 -20.14 3.58 -13.86
CA ARG A 406 -18.85 3.04 -13.39
C ARG A 406 -18.45 3.58 -12.02
N LEU A 407 -19.20 4.53 -11.48
CA LEU A 407 -19.00 5.11 -10.16
C LEU A 407 -19.84 4.40 -9.10
N THR A 408 -19.30 4.31 -7.88
CA THR A 408 -20.07 3.80 -6.74
C THR A 408 -21.18 4.79 -6.41
N SER A 409 -22.44 4.34 -6.45
CA SER A 409 -23.59 5.19 -6.16
C SER A 409 -23.50 5.84 -4.77
N LYS A 410 -23.73 7.16 -4.71
CA LYS A 410 -23.74 7.93 -3.45
C LYS A 410 -24.70 7.33 -2.41
N ARG A 411 -25.82 6.73 -2.85
CA ARG A 411 -26.79 6.06 -1.97
C ARG A 411 -26.19 4.80 -1.35
N THR A 412 -25.53 3.96 -2.15
CA THR A 412 -24.85 2.74 -1.66
C THR A 412 -23.75 3.09 -0.67
N VAL A 413 -22.97 4.13 -0.95
CA VAL A 413 -21.93 4.62 -0.03
C VAL A 413 -22.52 5.08 1.29
N LEU A 414 -23.55 5.92 1.27
CA LEU A 414 -24.15 6.47 2.49
C LEU A 414 -24.86 5.38 3.32
N LEU A 415 -25.69 4.55 2.69
CA LEU A 415 -26.39 3.46 3.36
C LEU A 415 -25.41 2.41 3.89
N GLY A 416 -24.35 2.12 3.14
CA GLY A 416 -23.31 1.19 3.57
C GLY A 416 -22.46 1.73 4.72
N LEU A 417 -22.13 3.02 4.73
CA LEU A 417 -21.43 3.65 5.85
C LEU A 417 -22.28 3.63 7.12
N LEU A 418 -23.56 4.01 7.02
CA LEU A 418 -24.49 3.97 8.15
C LEU A 418 -24.71 2.52 8.63
N GLY A 419 -24.97 1.61 7.70
CA GLY A 419 -25.21 0.19 7.99
C GLY A 419 -24.01 -0.50 8.62
N SER A 420 -22.79 -0.27 8.09
CA SER A 420 -21.56 -0.81 8.67
C SER A 420 -21.23 -0.20 10.03
N THR A 421 -21.53 1.09 10.25
CA THR A 421 -21.38 1.72 11.57
C THR A 421 -22.32 1.12 12.60
N ILE A 422 -23.60 0.94 12.26
CA ILE A 422 -24.59 0.31 13.15
C ILE A 422 -24.19 -1.14 13.43
N LEU A 423 -23.79 -1.89 12.40
CA LEU A 423 -23.30 -3.25 12.53
C LEU A 423 -22.08 -3.31 13.46
N ALA A 424 -21.13 -2.38 13.32
CA ALA A 424 -19.95 -2.31 14.15
C ALA A 424 -20.28 -2.10 15.62
N VAL A 425 -21.19 -1.16 15.93
CA VAL A 425 -21.65 -0.91 17.29
C VAL A 425 -22.27 -2.16 17.91
N ILE A 426 -23.21 -2.79 17.20
CA ILE A 426 -23.89 -4.01 17.68
C ILE A 426 -22.89 -5.15 17.90
N LEU A 427 -22.01 -5.42 16.93
CA LEU A 427 -21.08 -6.55 17.02
C LEU A 427 -20.00 -6.33 18.07
N ILE A 428 -19.48 -5.12 18.24
CA ILE A 428 -18.49 -4.82 19.30
C ILE A 428 -19.14 -4.97 20.68
N GLU A 429 -20.36 -4.49 20.86
CA GLU A 429 -21.10 -4.72 22.10
C GLU A 429 -21.29 -6.20 22.37
N LEU A 430 -21.78 -6.97 21.40
CA LEU A 430 -21.98 -8.41 21.56
C LEU A 430 -20.68 -9.18 21.83
N THR A 431 -19.57 -8.72 21.23
CA THR A 431 -18.25 -9.37 21.38
C THR A 431 -17.73 -9.24 22.81
N PHE A 432 -17.86 -8.06 23.41
CA PHE A 432 -17.26 -7.74 24.71
C PHE A 432 -18.26 -7.71 25.87
N LYS A 433 -19.55 -7.97 25.63
CA LYS A 433 -20.57 -8.11 26.68
C LYS A 433 -20.22 -9.32 27.56
N ARG A 434 -19.82 -9.05 28.80
CA ARG A 434 -19.47 -10.08 29.79
C ARG A 434 -20.67 -10.31 30.71
N ASP A 435 -20.99 -11.58 30.96
CA ASP A 435 -22.00 -11.97 31.96
C ASP A 435 -21.52 -11.53 33.35
N SER A 436 -22.30 -10.68 34.01
CA SER A 436 -22.02 -10.06 35.31
C SER A 436 -21.99 -11.03 36.50
N SER A 437 -21.77 -12.33 36.28
CA SER A 437 -21.84 -13.41 37.27
C SER A 437 -20.47 -13.95 37.72
N ALA A 438 -19.36 -13.44 37.17
CA ALA A 438 -18.01 -13.75 37.67
C ALA A 438 -17.71 -12.94 38.96
N PRO A 439 -17.40 -13.57 40.11
CA PRO A 439 -17.14 -12.85 41.36
C PRO A 439 -15.76 -12.17 41.29
N GLY A 440 -15.74 -10.82 41.25
CA GLY A 440 -14.51 -10.00 41.36
C GLY A 440 -14.37 -8.83 40.38
N ASP A 441 -15.15 -8.80 39.29
CA ASP A 441 -14.91 -7.93 38.10
C ASP A 441 -15.68 -6.58 38.12
N SER A 442 -16.01 -6.01 39.28
CA SER A 442 -17.01 -4.92 39.37
C SER A 442 -16.50 -3.48 39.18
N LYS A 443 -15.20 -3.24 38.93
CA LYS A 443 -14.68 -1.85 38.87
C LYS A 443 -14.69 -1.18 37.49
N HIS A 444 -14.58 -1.91 36.38
CA HIS A 444 -14.69 -1.33 35.03
C HIS A 444 -15.32 -2.32 34.03
N PRO A 445 -16.39 -1.96 33.30
CA PRO A 445 -16.92 -2.83 32.25
C PRO A 445 -15.89 -2.96 31.12
N ALA A 446 -15.54 -4.20 30.77
CA ALA A 446 -14.66 -4.50 29.64
C ALA A 446 -15.30 -4.08 28.30
N SER A 447 -16.63 -4.01 28.21
CA SER A 447 -17.35 -3.57 27.01
C SER A 447 -17.39 -2.03 26.91
N PRO A 448 -16.93 -1.44 25.79
CA PRO A 448 -17.21 -0.04 25.50
C PRO A 448 -18.74 0.16 25.40
N SER A 449 -19.25 1.27 25.94
CA SER A 449 -20.66 1.64 25.76
C SER A 449 -20.95 1.94 24.28
N PRO A 450 -22.19 1.79 23.79
CA PRO A 450 -22.58 2.14 22.42
C PRO A 450 -22.08 3.52 21.99
N ALA A 451 -22.24 4.51 22.87
CA ALA A 451 -21.82 5.89 22.65
C ALA A 451 -20.29 6.00 22.48
N SER A 452 -19.52 5.23 23.25
CA SER A 452 -18.06 5.21 23.13
C SER A 452 -17.61 4.52 21.83
N THR A 453 -18.27 3.45 21.39
CA THR A 453 -17.97 2.84 20.08
C THR A 453 -18.30 3.80 18.93
N ILE A 454 -19.42 4.51 18.99
CA ILE A 454 -19.76 5.57 18.01
C ILE A 454 -18.69 6.65 17.99
N LEU A 455 -18.26 7.13 19.17
CA LEU A 455 -17.21 8.13 19.28
C LEU A 455 -15.89 7.63 18.67
N ALA A 456 -15.50 6.38 18.94
CA ALA A 456 -14.31 5.77 18.36
C ALA A 456 -14.37 5.70 16.83
N ILE A 457 -15.53 5.33 16.26
CA ILE A 457 -15.73 5.30 14.81
C ILE A 457 -15.67 6.72 14.22
N LEU A 458 -16.30 7.71 14.85
CA LEU A 458 -16.24 9.10 14.38
C LEU A 458 -14.80 9.63 14.35
N ILE A 459 -14.02 9.35 15.40
CA ILE A 459 -12.59 9.67 15.45
C ILE A 459 -11.84 8.93 14.34
N ALA A 460 -12.10 7.62 14.18
CA ALA A 460 -11.49 6.81 13.13
C ALA A 460 -11.71 7.41 11.74
N LEU A 461 -12.95 7.81 11.39
CA LEU A 461 -13.26 8.42 10.09
C LEU A 461 -12.49 9.73 9.85
N VAL A 462 -12.40 10.59 10.87
CA VAL A 462 -11.61 11.83 10.76
C VAL A 462 -10.12 11.53 10.57
N LEU A 463 -9.60 10.56 11.33
CA LEU A 463 -8.20 10.15 11.25
C LEU A 463 -7.88 9.43 9.92
N SER A 464 -8.81 8.68 9.36
CA SER A 464 -8.69 8.04 8.04
C SER A 464 -8.45 9.05 6.93
N LEU A 465 -9.08 10.23 6.97
CA LEU A 465 -8.81 11.30 5.99
C LEU A 465 -7.35 11.79 6.08
N LEU A 466 -6.85 11.99 7.31
CA LEU A 466 -5.48 12.42 7.54
C LEU A 466 -4.48 11.34 7.11
N GLY A 467 -4.76 10.08 7.45
CA GLY A 467 -3.98 8.91 7.02
C GLY A 467 -3.96 8.73 5.51
N ALA A 468 -5.11 8.85 4.85
CA ALA A 468 -5.26 8.77 3.40
C ALA A 468 -4.44 9.84 2.65
N ARG A 469 -4.44 11.08 3.14
CA ARG A 469 -3.63 12.16 2.55
C ARG A 469 -2.14 11.92 2.75
N ALA A 470 -1.73 11.49 3.96
CA ALA A 470 -0.34 11.13 4.25
C ALA A 470 0.13 9.96 3.37
N LEU A 471 -0.69 8.93 3.24
CA LEU A 471 -0.46 7.80 2.35
C LEU A 471 -0.32 8.25 0.88
N GLY A 472 -1.25 9.08 0.40
CA GLY A 472 -1.20 9.62 -0.96
C GLY A 472 0.04 10.46 -1.25
N ALA A 473 0.55 11.19 -0.26
CA ALA A 473 1.73 12.04 -0.41
C ALA A 473 3.07 11.33 -0.14
N THR A 474 3.09 10.27 0.67
CA THR A 474 4.35 9.70 1.20
C THR A 474 4.48 8.19 1.09
N ASP A 475 3.44 7.50 0.62
CA ASP A 475 3.32 6.05 0.58
C ASP A 475 3.30 5.35 1.94
N LEU A 476 3.20 6.12 3.03
CA LEU A 476 3.17 5.59 4.38
C LEU A 476 1.83 5.97 5.02
N ASN A 477 1.05 4.96 5.40
CA ASN A 477 -0.17 5.14 6.18
C ASN A 477 0.19 5.03 7.68
N PRO A 478 0.17 6.13 8.46
CA PRO A 478 0.61 6.12 9.86
C PRO A 478 -0.47 5.52 10.79
N VAL A 479 -1.05 4.37 10.45
CA VAL A 479 -2.19 3.76 11.16
C VAL A 479 -1.91 3.54 12.65
N SER A 480 -0.68 3.11 12.96
CA SER A 480 -0.23 2.91 14.32
C SER A 480 -0.17 4.22 15.11
N GLY A 481 0.10 5.35 14.46
CA GLY A 481 0.07 6.67 15.07
C GLY A 481 -1.35 7.19 15.26
N LEU A 482 -2.20 7.01 14.25
CA LEU A 482 -3.60 7.42 14.28
C LEU A 482 -4.36 6.73 15.42
N GLY A 483 -4.19 5.41 15.60
CA GLY A 483 -4.86 4.75 16.73
C GLY A 483 -4.31 5.14 18.10
N LYS A 484 -3.05 5.59 18.22
CA LYS A 484 -2.54 6.15 19.49
C LYS A 484 -3.16 7.51 19.83
N ILE A 485 -3.50 8.32 18.82
CA ILE A 485 -4.29 9.54 19.03
C ILE A 485 -5.68 9.16 19.59
N SER A 486 -6.29 8.09 19.07
CA SER A 486 -7.55 7.56 19.63
C SER A 486 -7.38 7.08 21.08
N GLN A 487 -6.29 6.37 21.40
CA GLN A 487 -5.97 5.97 22.79
C GLN A 487 -5.83 7.18 23.73
N LEU A 488 -5.25 8.29 23.28
CA LEU A 488 -5.17 9.53 24.08
C LEU A 488 -6.54 10.12 24.36
N VAL A 489 -7.44 10.14 23.37
CA VAL A 489 -8.81 10.61 23.57
C VAL A 489 -9.53 9.73 24.58
N PHE A 490 -9.39 8.41 24.47
CA PHE A 490 -10.06 7.44 25.35
C PHE A 490 -9.49 7.38 26.77
N ALA A 491 -8.24 7.80 26.96
CA ALA A 491 -7.69 8.02 28.29
C ALA A 491 -8.45 9.13 29.06
N VAL A 492 -8.98 10.12 28.34
CA VAL A 492 -9.76 11.23 28.92
C VAL A 492 -11.25 10.88 29.02
N THR A 493 -11.82 10.22 28.01
CA THR A 493 -13.27 9.93 27.97
C THR A 493 -13.65 8.66 28.71
N SER A 494 -12.71 7.75 28.97
CA SER A 494 -12.93 6.51 29.72
C SER A 494 -11.72 6.20 30.61
N PRO A 495 -11.42 7.09 31.58
CA PRO A 495 -10.22 6.97 32.42
C PRO A 495 -10.24 5.68 33.24
N GLY A 496 -9.08 5.04 33.34
CA GLY A 496 -8.89 3.76 34.03
C GLY A 496 -9.26 2.53 33.19
N ASN A 497 -9.91 2.68 32.04
CA ASN A 497 -10.39 1.56 31.23
C ASN A 497 -9.39 1.19 30.10
N VAL A 498 -8.41 0.34 30.43
CA VAL A 498 -7.39 -0.16 29.50
C VAL A 498 -8.01 -0.90 28.30
N VAL A 499 -9.09 -1.66 28.53
CA VAL A 499 -9.76 -2.45 27.47
C VAL A 499 -10.46 -1.54 26.46
N ALA A 500 -11.26 -0.58 26.93
CA ALA A 500 -11.93 0.38 26.04
C ALA A 500 -10.91 1.23 25.26
N ASN A 501 -9.78 1.57 25.89
CA ASN A 501 -8.68 2.28 25.26
C ASN A 501 -8.08 1.46 24.09
N LEU A 502 -7.80 0.17 24.30
CA LEU A 502 -7.30 -0.73 23.26
C LEU A 502 -8.31 -0.90 22.11
N ILE A 503 -9.60 -1.10 22.43
CA ILE A 503 -10.66 -1.25 21.42
C ILE A 503 -10.76 0.02 20.56
N ALA A 504 -10.75 1.21 21.17
CA ALA A 504 -10.80 2.48 20.45
C ALA A 504 -9.58 2.71 19.54
N GLY A 505 -8.39 2.30 20.00
CA GLY A 505 -7.17 2.27 19.19
C GLY A 505 -7.32 1.37 17.97
N GLY A 506 -7.82 0.14 18.17
CA GLY A 506 -8.06 -0.83 17.10
C GLY A 506 -9.09 -0.39 16.06
N ILE A 507 -10.20 0.23 16.49
CA ILE A 507 -11.21 0.80 15.57
C ILE A 507 -10.56 1.86 14.67
N SER A 508 -9.73 2.73 15.23
CA SER A 508 -9.04 3.78 14.46
C SER A 508 -7.99 3.23 13.51
N GLU A 509 -7.23 2.20 13.92
CA GLU A 509 -6.29 1.50 13.05
C GLU A 509 -7.00 0.86 11.86
N ALA A 510 -8.08 0.11 12.10
CA ALA A 510 -8.86 -0.56 11.06
C ALA A 510 -9.46 0.41 10.04
N GLY A 511 -10.08 1.49 10.53
CA GLY A 511 -10.69 2.51 9.69
C GLY A 511 -9.68 3.21 8.79
N ALA A 512 -8.51 3.56 9.32
CA ALA A 512 -7.45 4.22 8.57
C ALA A 512 -6.78 3.28 7.57
N MET A 513 -6.59 2.01 7.93
CA MET A 513 -6.04 1.00 7.03
C MET A 513 -6.96 0.74 5.84
N ALA A 514 -8.23 0.36 6.09
CA ALA A 514 -9.17 0.03 5.03
C ALA A 514 -9.44 1.21 4.07
N ALA A 515 -9.52 2.43 4.60
CA ALA A 515 -9.70 3.61 3.78
C ALA A 515 -8.46 3.92 2.92
N GLY A 516 -7.27 3.75 3.50
CA GLY A 516 -6.00 3.96 2.80
C GLY A 516 -5.78 2.93 1.68
N ASP A 517 -6.04 1.66 1.97
CA ASP A 517 -5.91 0.55 1.01
C ASP A 517 -6.82 0.76 -0.20
N MET A 518 -8.10 1.09 0.04
CA MET A 518 -9.05 1.38 -1.02
C MET A 518 -8.63 2.58 -1.89
N LEU A 519 -8.01 3.61 -1.32
CA LEU A 519 -7.54 4.78 -2.08
C LEU A 519 -6.28 4.49 -2.91
N GLN A 520 -5.39 3.64 -2.43
CA GLN A 520 -4.27 3.13 -3.24
C GLN A 520 -4.78 2.30 -4.42
N ASP A 521 -5.76 1.43 -4.18
CA ASP A 521 -6.41 0.66 -5.23
C ASP A 521 -7.09 1.58 -6.24
N TYR A 522 -7.86 2.57 -5.77
CA TYR A 522 -8.47 3.58 -6.63
C TYR A 522 -7.45 4.35 -7.47
N LYS A 523 -6.25 4.62 -6.94
CA LYS A 523 -5.19 5.22 -7.74
C LYS A 523 -4.74 4.25 -8.84
N THR A 524 -4.45 3.00 -8.49
CA THR A 524 -4.08 1.95 -9.44
C THR A 524 -5.10 1.87 -10.56
N GLY A 525 -6.38 1.73 -10.19
CA GLY A 525 -7.48 1.63 -11.13
C GLY A 525 -7.68 2.88 -11.97
N HIS A 526 -7.56 4.07 -11.40
CA HIS A 526 -7.65 5.33 -12.13
C HIS A 526 -6.58 5.44 -13.23
N LEU A 527 -5.34 5.04 -12.95
CA LEU A 527 -4.24 5.07 -13.92
C LEU A 527 -4.32 3.96 -14.97
N VAL A 528 -5.00 2.86 -14.68
CA VAL A 528 -5.21 1.73 -15.60
C VAL A 528 -6.56 1.83 -16.34
N GLY A 529 -7.44 2.76 -15.94
CA GLY A 529 -8.78 2.92 -16.48
C GLY A 529 -9.81 1.88 -15.99
N SER A 530 -9.58 1.27 -14.82
CA SER A 530 -10.49 0.33 -14.16
C SER A 530 -11.60 1.09 -13.41
N SER A 531 -12.83 0.57 -13.48
CA SER A 531 -14.00 1.14 -12.81
C SER A 531 -13.81 1.21 -11.29
N PRO A 532 -14.03 2.37 -10.66
CA PRO A 532 -14.07 2.49 -9.20
C PRO A 532 -15.12 1.57 -8.57
N HIS A 533 -16.30 1.43 -9.19
CA HIS A 533 -17.34 0.55 -8.71
C HIS A 533 -16.91 -0.93 -8.66
N SER A 534 -16.17 -1.40 -9.66
CA SER A 534 -15.67 -2.78 -9.71
C SER A 534 -14.59 -3.05 -8.66
N GLN A 535 -13.67 -2.10 -8.45
CA GLN A 535 -12.68 -2.19 -7.36
C GLN A 535 -13.36 -2.19 -5.98
N PHE A 536 -14.37 -1.33 -5.79
CA PHE A 536 -15.15 -1.26 -4.57
C PHE A 536 -15.84 -2.59 -4.25
N LYS A 537 -16.46 -3.24 -5.25
CA LYS A 537 -17.02 -4.59 -5.10
C LYS A 537 -15.92 -5.61 -4.76
N GLY A 538 -14.78 -5.56 -5.42
CA GLY A 538 -13.64 -6.45 -5.15
C GLY A 538 -13.16 -6.36 -3.71
N GLN A 539 -13.05 -5.13 -3.20
CA GLN A 539 -12.69 -4.84 -1.81
C GLN A 539 -13.71 -5.35 -0.79
N LEU A 540 -15.02 -5.23 -1.05
CA LEU A 540 -16.05 -5.80 -0.18
C LEU A 540 -16.01 -7.34 -0.14
N VAL A 541 -15.87 -7.99 -1.30
CA VAL A 541 -15.80 -9.45 -1.40
C VAL A 541 -14.52 -9.97 -0.76
N GLY A 542 -13.38 -9.35 -1.05
CA GLY A 542 -12.09 -9.69 -0.49
C GLY A 542 -12.04 -9.49 1.02
N SER A 543 -12.54 -8.35 1.53
CA SER A 543 -12.63 -8.10 2.98
C SER A 543 -13.47 -9.17 3.68
N THR A 544 -14.59 -9.57 3.07
CA THR A 544 -15.48 -10.58 3.65
C THR A 544 -14.79 -11.94 3.77
N LEU A 545 -14.11 -12.41 2.72
CA LEU A 545 -13.32 -13.65 2.82
C LEU A 545 -12.13 -13.48 3.79
N GLY A 546 -11.48 -12.33 3.75
CA GLY A 546 -10.36 -11.95 4.61
C GLY A 546 -10.68 -12.11 6.09
N ILE A 547 -11.90 -11.80 6.52
CA ILE A 547 -12.36 -12.00 7.90
C ILE A 547 -12.19 -13.47 8.30
N PHE A 548 -12.79 -14.40 7.53
CA PHE A 548 -12.74 -15.82 7.84
C PHE A 548 -11.30 -16.33 7.81
N VAL A 549 -10.55 -16.02 6.73
CA VAL A 549 -9.17 -16.47 6.58
C VAL A 549 -8.30 -15.98 7.73
N SER A 550 -8.40 -14.71 8.10
CA SER A 550 -7.58 -14.11 9.15
C SER A 550 -7.92 -14.66 10.53
N VAL A 551 -9.21 -14.86 10.84
CA VAL A 551 -9.64 -15.47 12.12
C VAL A 551 -9.09 -16.89 12.24
N PHE A 552 -9.30 -17.73 11.22
CA PHE A 552 -8.84 -19.11 11.26
C PHE A 552 -7.32 -19.21 11.24
N ALA A 553 -6.63 -18.38 10.47
CA ALA A 553 -5.17 -18.31 10.48
C ALA A 553 -4.66 -17.91 11.86
N TYR A 554 -5.21 -16.87 12.48
CA TYR A 554 -4.83 -16.44 13.84
C TYR A 554 -5.03 -17.55 14.87
N GLN A 555 -6.15 -18.28 14.80
CA GLN A 555 -6.39 -19.45 15.66
C GLN A 555 -5.39 -20.58 15.41
N LEU A 556 -5.01 -20.80 14.16
CA LEU A 556 -4.02 -21.81 13.79
C LEU A 556 -2.65 -21.48 14.40
N TYR A 557 -2.21 -20.22 14.27
CA TYR A 557 -0.95 -19.74 14.86
C TYR A 557 -0.98 -19.76 16.39
N SER A 558 -2.04 -19.25 17.02
CA SER A 558 -2.15 -19.21 18.50
C SER A 558 -2.32 -20.59 19.16
N ARG A 559 -2.74 -21.61 18.41
CA ARG A 559 -2.73 -23.01 18.89
C ARG A 559 -1.37 -23.68 18.70
N ALA A 560 -0.65 -23.33 17.64
CA ALA A 560 0.63 -23.95 17.30
C ALA A 560 1.83 -23.30 18.01
N TYR A 561 1.73 -22.02 18.36
CA TYR A 561 2.79 -21.22 18.96
C TYR A 561 2.28 -20.46 20.18
N GLU A 562 3.16 -20.29 21.16
CA GLU A 562 2.92 -19.38 22.29
C GLU A 562 3.04 -17.92 21.81
N LEU A 563 2.03 -17.10 22.14
CA LEU A 563 1.96 -15.69 21.76
C LEU A 563 1.80 -14.81 23.01
N PRO A 564 2.76 -13.91 23.32
CA PRO A 564 4.04 -13.71 22.64
C PRO A 564 5.05 -14.84 22.94
N GLY A 565 5.89 -15.17 21.97
CA GLY A 565 6.92 -16.21 22.09
C GLY A 565 8.21 -15.91 21.34
N PRO A 566 9.22 -16.80 21.36
CA PRO A 566 10.52 -16.55 20.74
C PRO A 566 10.48 -16.50 19.21
N GLN A 567 9.61 -17.29 18.57
CA GLN A 567 9.40 -17.21 17.11
C GLN A 567 8.45 -16.07 16.73
N PHE A 568 7.40 -15.84 17.53
CA PHE A 568 6.37 -14.83 17.30
C PHE A 568 6.26 -13.86 18.49
N PRO A 569 7.17 -12.88 18.58
CA PRO A 569 7.24 -11.94 19.69
C PRO A 569 6.03 -11.00 19.83
N ALA A 570 5.19 -10.86 18.80
CA ALA A 570 4.03 -9.96 18.74
C ALA A 570 4.33 -8.54 19.28
N PRO A 571 5.38 -7.85 18.78
CA PRO A 571 5.88 -6.60 19.36
C PRO A 571 4.83 -5.49 19.35
N SER A 572 3.98 -5.44 18.32
CA SER A 572 2.90 -4.45 18.21
C SER A 572 1.92 -4.54 19.37
N ALA A 573 1.58 -5.75 19.82
CA ALA A 573 0.65 -5.95 20.93
C ALA A 573 1.13 -5.30 22.22
N GLY A 574 2.41 -5.46 22.53
CA GLY A 574 3.03 -4.82 23.68
C GLY A 574 3.04 -3.29 23.57
N VAL A 575 3.26 -2.73 22.37
CA VAL A 575 3.22 -1.26 22.15
C VAL A 575 1.82 -0.70 22.43
N TRP A 576 0.77 -1.38 21.95
CA TRP A 576 -0.62 -0.97 22.18
C TRP A 576 -1.00 -1.05 23.66
N LEU A 577 -0.68 -2.17 24.31
CA LEU A 577 -1.02 -2.42 25.71
C LEU A 577 -0.26 -1.48 26.65
N ASN A 578 1.04 -1.28 26.43
CA ASN A 578 1.84 -0.41 27.30
C ASN A 578 1.40 1.05 27.16
N LEU A 579 1.03 1.53 25.97
CA LEU A 579 0.45 2.88 25.87
C LEU A 579 -0.89 2.96 26.63
N ALA A 580 -1.76 1.97 26.47
CA ALA A 580 -3.04 1.94 27.18
C ALA A 580 -2.83 1.97 28.71
N ARG A 581 -1.86 1.21 29.23
CA ARG A 581 -1.46 1.20 30.64
C ARG A 581 -0.96 2.57 31.09
N LEU A 582 0.00 3.15 30.37
CA LEU A 582 0.57 4.46 30.71
C LEU A 582 -0.48 5.55 30.82
N LEU A 583 -1.42 5.58 29.87
CA LEU A 583 -2.41 6.64 29.81
C LEU A 583 -3.51 6.52 30.87
N ASN A 584 -3.72 5.32 31.43
CA ASN A 584 -4.77 5.09 32.43
C ASN A 584 -4.22 5.12 33.85
N ASN A 585 -3.26 4.25 34.19
CA ASN A 585 -2.80 4.04 35.57
C ASN A 585 -1.29 3.78 35.71
N GLY A 586 -0.53 3.92 34.62
CA GLY A 586 0.87 3.47 34.55
C GLY A 586 1.87 4.49 35.09
N HIS A 587 2.96 3.96 35.65
CA HIS A 587 4.17 4.73 35.95
C HIS A 587 5.27 4.31 34.98
N LEU A 588 6.09 5.27 34.57
CA LEU A 588 7.23 4.99 33.71
C LEU A 588 8.34 4.26 34.50
N PRO A 589 9.00 3.25 33.90
CA PRO A 589 10.18 2.64 34.51
C PRO A 589 11.27 3.68 34.83
N PRO A 590 12.15 3.41 35.80
CA PRO A 590 13.21 4.34 36.18
C PRO A 590 13.98 4.86 34.96
N LYS A 591 14.18 6.19 34.92
CA LYS A 591 14.89 6.93 33.86
C LYS A 591 14.32 6.83 32.44
N SER A 592 13.37 5.92 32.15
CA SER A 592 12.78 5.75 30.82
C SER A 592 12.16 7.06 30.31
N GLY A 593 11.47 7.83 31.15
CA GLY A 593 10.87 9.12 30.78
C GLY A 593 11.87 10.15 30.23
N VAL A 594 13.09 10.20 30.78
CA VAL A 594 14.14 11.12 30.27
C VAL A 594 14.56 10.70 28.86
N PHE A 595 14.82 9.41 28.65
CA PHE A 595 15.18 8.88 27.34
C PHE A 595 14.04 9.02 26.34
N MET A 596 12.81 8.77 26.75
CA MET A 596 11.60 9.01 25.95
C MET A 596 11.55 10.45 25.47
N SER A 597 11.70 11.43 26.36
CA SER A 597 11.66 12.85 25.99
C SER A 597 12.78 13.24 25.02
N VAL A 598 14.01 12.78 25.26
CA VAL A 598 15.16 13.07 24.40
C VAL A 598 14.96 12.46 23.00
N PHE A 599 14.65 11.17 22.91
CA PHE A 599 14.45 10.50 21.64
C PHE A 599 13.21 11.02 20.91
N ALA A 600 12.10 11.29 21.63
CA ALA A 600 10.92 11.92 21.05
C ALA A 600 11.25 13.30 20.46
N ALA A 601 12.05 14.13 21.12
CA ALA A 601 12.45 15.44 20.61
C ALA A 601 13.38 15.35 19.38
N VAL A 602 14.32 14.40 19.37
CA VAL A 602 15.19 14.17 18.20
C VAL A 602 14.36 13.73 16.99
N PHE A 603 13.50 12.72 17.17
CA PHE A 603 12.70 12.18 16.07
C PHE A 603 11.49 13.04 15.69
N ALA A 604 11.05 13.93 16.59
CA ALA A 604 10.17 15.04 16.26
C ALA A 604 10.79 15.93 15.16
N VAL A 605 12.02 16.40 15.40
CA VAL A 605 12.72 17.30 14.49
C VAL A 605 13.02 16.60 13.16
N THR A 606 13.58 15.40 13.19
CA THR A 606 13.88 14.67 11.95
C THR A 606 12.59 14.31 11.19
N GLY A 607 11.52 13.94 11.88
CA GLY A 607 10.21 13.65 11.31
C GLY A 607 9.59 14.85 10.59
N VAL A 608 9.59 16.02 11.23
CA VAL A 608 9.14 17.28 10.61
C VAL A 608 10.00 17.62 9.40
N MET A 609 11.33 17.57 9.53
CA MET A 609 12.26 17.86 8.44
C MET A 609 12.03 16.92 7.24
N ARG A 610 11.84 15.62 7.47
CA ARG A 610 11.53 14.62 6.42
C ARG A 610 10.17 14.89 5.78
N SER A 611 9.15 15.18 6.59
CA SER A 611 7.79 15.47 6.12
C SER A 611 7.77 16.71 5.23
N VAL A 612 8.46 17.78 5.64
CA VAL A 612 8.59 19.02 4.88
C VAL A 612 9.44 18.82 3.62
N ALA A 613 10.57 18.12 3.71
CA ALA A 613 11.41 17.80 2.55
C ALA A 613 10.62 17.04 1.47
N ARG A 614 9.88 16.02 1.88
CA ARG A 614 9.02 15.23 0.98
C ARG A 614 7.90 16.08 0.40
N ALA A 615 7.18 16.86 1.23
CA ALA A 615 6.11 17.75 0.76
C ALA A 615 6.61 18.76 -0.28
N ARG A 616 7.82 19.33 -0.09
CA ARG A 616 8.45 20.25 -1.05
C ARG A 616 8.91 19.55 -2.33
N SER A 617 9.51 18.37 -2.21
CA SER A 617 9.91 17.55 -3.37
C SER A 617 8.70 17.26 -4.25
N MET A 618 7.57 16.88 -3.64
CA MET A 618 6.32 16.58 -4.35
C MET A 618 5.72 17.81 -5.06
N LYS A 619 5.71 18.98 -4.40
CA LYS A 619 5.23 20.24 -5.01
C LYS A 619 6.06 20.64 -6.23
N ARG A 620 7.38 20.41 -6.22
CA ARG A 620 8.26 20.70 -7.36
C ARG A 620 8.00 19.78 -8.55
N GLU A 621 7.73 18.50 -8.30
CA GLU A 621 7.39 17.55 -9.35
C GLU A 621 6.03 17.90 -9.99
N HIS A 622 5.01 18.25 -9.20
CA HIS A 622 3.69 18.64 -9.71
C HIS A 622 3.67 20.02 -10.38
N GLY A 623 4.45 21.00 -9.90
CA GLY A 623 4.53 22.33 -10.48
C GLY A 623 5.18 22.39 -11.88
N SER A 624 5.78 21.29 -12.34
CA SER A 624 6.40 21.19 -13.67
C SER A 624 5.46 20.70 -14.79
N GLY A 625 4.16 20.52 -14.49
CA GLY A 625 3.14 20.04 -15.42
C GLY A 625 2.62 21.06 -16.45
N GLY A 626 3.23 22.24 -16.58
CA GLY A 626 2.87 23.25 -17.59
C GLY A 626 3.85 23.24 -18.77
N SER A 627 3.30 23.06 -19.97
CA SER A 627 3.89 23.10 -21.33
C SER A 627 5.35 23.57 -21.53
N ALA A 628 6.09 22.81 -22.34
CA ALA A 628 7.21 23.24 -23.19
C ALA A 628 8.52 23.80 -22.58
N ALA A 629 8.75 23.72 -21.26
CA ALA A 629 10.06 24.07 -20.68
C ALA A 629 10.74 22.85 -20.03
N ARG A 630 11.19 21.89 -20.84
CA ARG A 630 11.93 20.69 -20.38
C ARG A 630 13.43 20.95 -20.16
N THR A 631 13.84 22.20 -20.05
CA THR A 631 15.24 22.61 -19.92
C THR A 631 15.49 23.18 -18.53
N ARG A 632 16.29 22.45 -17.73
CA ARG A 632 16.69 22.68 -16.31
C ARG A 632 15.62 22.38 -15.26
N ALA A 633 15.48 21.09 -14.92
CA ALA A 633 15.11 20.73 -13.55
C ALA A 633 16.14 21.35 -12.60
N SER A 634 15.72 22.28 -11.75
CA SER A 634 16.61 22.86 -10.72
C SER A 634 17.20 21.73 -9.86
N PRO A 635 18.53 21.71 -9.63
CA PRO A 635 19.15 20.64 -8.85
C PRO A 635 18.56 20.62 -7.44
N ARG A 636 18.19 19.42 -6.96
CA ARG A 636 17.64 19.26 -5.61
C ARG A 636 18.64 19.85 -4.60
N PRO A 637 18.21 20.76 -3.71
CA PRO A 637 19.09 21.34 -2.72
C PRO A 637 19.63 20.25 -1.79
N ARG A 638 20.89 20.38 -1.39
CA ARG A 638 21.62 19.37 -0.61
C ARG A 638 20.89 18.89 0.64
N TRP A 639 20.14 19.77 1.31
CA TRP A 639 19.39 19.42 2.51
C TRP A 639 18.20 18.48 2.23
N GLU A 640 17.56 18.54 1.06
CA GLU A 640 16.47 17.60 0.67
C GLU A 640 17.03 16.21 0.42
N VAL A 641 18.22 16.14 -0.19
CA VAL A 641 18.95 14.88 -0.37
C VAL A 641 19.35 14.32 1.00
N LEU A 642 19.92 15.15 1.88
CA LEU A 642 20.27 14.74 3.24
C LEU A 642 19.04 14.28 4.04
N ALA A 643 17.91 14.96 3.87
CA ALA A 643 16.66 14.59 4.53
C ALA A 643 16.16 13.20 4.14
N GLY A 644 16.42 12.76 2.89
CA GLY A 644 16.14 11.41 2.44
C GLY A 644 16.93 10.33 3.21
N TRP A 645 18.16 10.65 3.61
CA TRP A 645 19.05 9.75 4.37
C TRP A 645 18.91 9.85 5.89
N MET A 646 18.20 10.86 6.41
CA MET A 646 17.93 10.94 7.85
C MET A 646 17.17 9.68 8.32
N PRO A 647 17.49 9.15 9.51
CA PRO A 647 16.77 8.02 10.08
C PRO A 647 15.26 8.31 10.16
N SER A 648 14.46 7.34 9.75
CA SER A 648 13.01 7.35 10.04
C SER A 648 12.82 6.86 11.47
N GLY A 649 12.13 7.64 12.29
CA GLY A 649 11.85 7.26 13.68
C GLY A 649 10.99 6.01 13.80
N ILE A 650 9.99 5.81 12.93
CA ILE A 650 9.17 4.59 12.89
C ILE A 650 10.07 3.39 12.61
N ALA A 651 10.88 3.45 11.56
CA ALA A 651 11.82 2.38 11.23
C ALA A 651 12.82 2.13 12.36
N PHE A 652 13.38 3.20 12.92
CA PHE A 652 14.32 3.12 14.05
C PHE A 652 13.69 2.52 15.31
N ALA A 653 12.48 2.94 15.66
CA ALA A 653 11.73 2.42 16.81
C ALA A 653 11.36 0.95 16.61
N VAL A 654 10.97 0.54 15.40
CA VAL A 654 10.77 -0.88 15.07
C VAL A 654 12.07 -1.67 15.26
N GLY A 655 13.21 -1.07 14.92
CA GLY A 655 14.53 -1.62 15.20
C GLY A 655 14.83 -1.81 16.69
N ILE A 656 14.37 -0.89 17.54
CA ILE A 656 14.47 -1.01 19.01
C ILE A 656 13.54 -2.11 19.54
N LEU A 657 12.32 -2.23 19.00
CA LEU A 657 11.31 -3.19 19.47
C LEU A 657 11.63 -4.63 19.11
N ASN A 658 12.19 -4.83 17.92
CA ASN A 658 12.52 -6.14 17.41
C ASN A 658 13.95 -6.50 17.80
N THR A 659 14.19 -7.77 18.13
CA THR A 659 15.55 -8.25 18.38
C THR A 659 16.43 -8.05 17.13
N PRO A 660 17.75 -7.85 17.29
CA PRO A 660 18.65 -7.47 16.19
C PRO A 660 18.64 -8.41 14.98
N ASN A 661 18.34 -9.69 15.20
CA ASN A 661 18.23 -10.70 14.14
C ASN A 661 17.29 -10.33 13.00
N PHE A 662 16.21 -9.59 13.29
CA PHE A 662 15.22 -9.17 12.32
C PHE A 662 15.68 -7.98 11.44
N SER A 663 16.55 -7.13 11.98
CA SER A 663 16.99 -5.91 11.31
C SER A 663 18.18 -6.16 10.37
N LEU A 664 19.09 -7.07 10.77
CA LEU A 664 20.27 -7.41 9.97
C LEU A 664 19.92 -8.03 8.61
N ALA A 665 18.97 -8.97 8.57
CA ALA A 665 18.54 -9.59 7.32
C ALA A 665 17.90 -8.57 6.35
N ARG A 666 17.14 -7.60 6.89
CA ARG A 666 16.56 -6.50 6.10
C ARG A 666 17.64 -5.55 5.57
N LEU A 667 18.71 -5.30 6.33
CA LEU A 667 19.84 -4.51 5.84
C LEU A 667 20.55 -5.19 4.67
N VAL A 668 20.77 -6.51 4.75
CA VAL A 668 21.34 -7.28 3.62
C VAL A 668 20.48 -7.08 2.37
N GLY A 669 19.16 -7.23 2.48
CA GLY A 669 18.24 -6.94 1.38
C GLY A 669 18.32 -5.52 0.85
N GLY A 670 18.34 -4.52 1.73
CA GLY A 670 18.47 -3.11 1.34
C GLY A 670 19.78 -2.80 0.61
N LEU A 671 20.88 -3.42 1.02
CA LEU A 671 22.20 -3.30 0.37
C LEU A 671 22.19 -3.96 -1.02
N ILE A 672 21.62 -5.16 -1.14
CA ILE A 672 21.45 -5.86 -2.43
C ILE A 672 20.64 -4.98 -3.40
N GLY A 673 19.49 -4.48 -2.94
CA GLY A 673 18.63 -3.58 -3.73
C GLY A 673 19.35 -2.31 -4.16
N TYR A 674 20.09 -1.68 -3.26
CA TYR A 674 20.87 -0.48 -3.56
C TYR A 674 21.99 -0.73 -4.58
N TYR A 675 22.76 -1.80 -4.40
CA TYR A 675 23.84 -2.15 -5.32
C TYR A 675 23.31 -2.45 -6.72
N TYR A 676 22.24 -3.25 -6.82
CA TYR A 676 21.60 -3.58 -8.09
C TYR A 676 21.09 -2.32 -8.81
N LEU A 677 20.32 -1.47 -8.13
CA LEU A 677 19.80 -0.24 -8.72
C LEU A 677 20.90 0.74 -9.11
N ARG A 678 22.02 0.77 -8.37
CA ARG A 678 23.20 1.58 -8.72
C ARG A 678 23.88 1.06 -9.97
N HIS A 679 24.07 -0.25 -10.07
CA HIS A 679 24.70 -0.90 -11.21
C HIS A 679 23.88 -0.69 -12.49
N VAL A 680 22.57 -0.92 -12.40
CA VAL A 680 21.61 -0.67 -13.49
C VAL A 680 21.70 0.77 -13.99
N ARG A 681 21.64 1.76 -13.08
CA ARG A 681 21.77 3.18 -13.45
C ARG A 681 23.10 3.52 -14.12
N GLN A 682 24.19 2.87 -13.72
CA GLN A 682 25.49 3.07 -14.34
C GLN A 682 25.50 2.54 -15.78
N GLN A 683 24.95 1.34 -16.01
CA GLN A 683 24.84 0.74 -17.34
C GLN A 683 23.99 1.58 -18.29
N THR A 684 22.82 2.07 -17.83
CA THR A 684 21.98 2.94 -18.64
C THR A 684 22.69 4.27 -18.99
N ARG A 685 23.51 4.79 -18.07
CA ARG A 685 24.25 6.03 -18.30
C ARG A 685 25.36 5.84 -19.32
N THR A 686 26.17 4.78 -19.19
CA THR A 686 27.21 4.47 -20.18
C THR A 686 26.61 4.22 -21.55
N GLN A 687 25.49 3.51 -21.65
CA GLN A 687 24.80 3.29 -22.94
C GLN A 687 24.33 4.60 -23.59
N ARG A 688 23.81 5.56 -22.81
CA ARG A 688 23.44 6.87 -23.35
C ARG A 688 24.66 7.67 -23.82
N GLU A 689 25.76 7.60 -23.07
CA GLU A 689 27.01 8.26 -23.45
C GLU A 689 27.60 7.63 -24.73
N ASP A 690 27.45 6.31 -24.93
CA ASP A 690 27.85 5.59 -26.14
C ASP A 690 26.94 5.93 -27.35
N GLU A 691 25.62 6.04 -27.16
CA GLU A 691 24.65 6.43 -28.21
C GLU A 691 24.83 7.89 -28.64
N GLU A 692 25.08 8.81 -27.69
CA GLU A 692 25.38 10.22 -27.99
C GLU A 692 26.77 10.39 -28.64
N GLY A 693 27.70 9.45 -28.40
CA GLY A 693 29.01 9.38 -29.03
C GLY A 693 28.98 8.83 -30.46
N GLU A 694 28.21 7.78 -30.73
CA GLU A 694 28.01 7.23 -32.08
C GLU A 694 27.24 8.22 -32.98
N GLY A 695 26.20 8.90 -32.47
CA GLY A 695 25.43 9.87 -33.24
C GLY A 695 26.24 11.11 -33.67
N ARG A 696 27.20 11.54 -32.86
CA ARG A 696 28.17 12.59 -33.25
C ARG A 696 29.17 12.11 -34.31
N GLY A 697 29.56 10.84 -34.27
CA GLY A 697 30.45 10.24 -35.27
C GLY A 697 29.80 10.16 -36.66
N GLU A 698 28.50 9.85 -36.72
CA GLU A 698 27.75 9.84 -37.99
C GLU A 698 27.51 11.26 -38.54
N ASP A 699 27.23 12.25 -37.68
CA ASP A 699 27.07 13.65 -38.10
C ASP A 699 28.39 14.27 -38.59
N ASP A 700 29.53 13.91 -37.99
CA ASP A 700 30.87 14.36 -38.42
C ASP A 700 31.31 13.67 -39.73
N GLU A 701 30.91 12.41 -39.96
CA GLU A 701 31.19 11.68 -41.21
C GLU A 701 30.34 12.18 -42.40
N TYR A 702 29.15 12.77 -42.14
CA TYR A 702 28.35 13.50 -43.14
C TYR A 702 28.85 14.94 -43.39
N ALA A 703 29.50 15.57 -42.41
CA ALA A 703 30.08 16.91 -42.57
C ALA A 703 31.38 16.91 -43.43
N ASP A 704 32.11 15.79 -43.48
CA ASP A 704 33.35 15.64 -44.25
C ASP A 704 33.11 15.19 -45.72
N MET A 705 31.90 14.71 -46.05
CA MET A 705 31.46 14.46 -47.43
C MET A 705 30.77 15.71 -48.01
N GLY A 706 31.61 16.65 -48.43
CA GLY A 706 31.24 18.03 -48.77
C GLY A 706 30.04 18.26 -49.69
N MET A 707 29.29 19.30 -49.35
CA MET A 707 28.66 20.22 -50.30
C MET A 707 28.98 21.65 -49.88
N SER A 708 30.00 22.21 -50.52
CA SER A 708 30.29 23.64 -50.58
C SER A 708 29.20 24.36 -51.37
N GLY A 709 28.57 25.39 -50.80
CA GLY A 709 27.69 26.26 -51.59
C GLY A 709 26.92 27.32 -50.79
N ASN A 710 27.52 28.51 -50.69
CA ASN A 710 26.91 29.85 -50.64
C ASN A 710 25.85 30.21 -49.59
N THR A 711 26.28 31.12 -48.71
CA THR A 711 25.65 32.41 -48.37
C THR A 711 24.21 32.65 -48.83
N VAL A 712 23.33 33.05 -47.92
CA VAL A 712 22.60 34.34 -47.95
C VAL A 712 21.87 34.58 -46.62
N ASP A 713 21.88 35.86 -46.27
CA ASP A 713 21.35 36.59 -45.14
C ASP A 713 19.87 36.40 -44.75
N GLU A 714 19.65 36.69 -43.47
CA GLU A 714 18.60 37.51 -42.85
C GLU A 714 17.22 37.73 -43.51
N GLN A 715 16.23 37.63 -42.60
CA GLN A 715 15.03 38.47 -42.46
C GLN A 715 13.77 38.19 -43.30
N THR A 716 12.65 38.30 -42.57
CA THR A 716 11.27 38.56 -43.00
C THR A 716 10.60 37.44 -43.79
N GLY A 717 9.43 36.93 -43.42
CA GLY A 717 8.29 37.61 -42.83
C GLY A 717 7.13 37.50 -43.82
N LEU A 718 6.02 36.94 -43.33
CA LEU A 718 4.67 37.15 -43.85
C LEU A 718 4.24 36.47 -45.17
N LEU A 719 3.07 35.85 -45.04
CA LEU A 719 1.99 35.74 -46.04
C LEU A 719 1.92 34.49 -46.94
N ARG A 720 0.97 33.63 -46.52
CA ARG A 720 -0.34 33.49 -47.21
C ARG A 720 -0.44 32.35 -48.23
N ARG A 721 -1.20 31.34 -47.78
CA ARG A 721 -2.10 30.48 -48.58
C ARG A 721 -2.53 31.07 -49.92
N ARG A 722 -2.29 30.34 -51.00
CA ARG A 722 -3.16 30.10 -52.17
C ARG A 722 -2.51 28.94 -52.94
N ALA A 723 -3.07 27.73 -52.91
CA ALA A 723 -4.27 27.26 -53.63
C ALA A 723 -4.01 27.05 -55.12
N PHE A 724 -4.55 25.91 -55.60
CA PHE A 724 -4.61 25.41 -56.99
C PHE A 724 -3.30 24.87 -57.56
N SER A 725 -3.26 23.83 -58.39
CA SER A 725 -4.19 22.77 -58.83
C SER A 725 -3.41 22.02 -59.93
N ASP A 726 -3.82 20.79 -60.22
CA ASP A 726 -3.47 20.04 -61.44
C ASP A 726 -2.02 19.49 -61.45
N GLY A 727 -1.73 18.29 -61.90
CA GLY A 727 -2.52 17.25 -62.55
C GLY A 727 -1.56 16.18 -63.05
N GLU A 728 -2.00 14.93 -62.92
CA GLU A 728 -1.80 13.82 -63.88
C GLU A 728 -0.40 13.28 -64.27
N GLY A 729 -0.40 11.94 -64.49
CA GLY A 729 0.55 11.23 -65.36
C GLY A 729 1.53 10.32 -64.60
N ASN A 730 1.17 9.07 -64.26
CA ASN A 730 1.31 7.81 -65.03
C ASN A 730 2.75 7.33 -65.31
N GLU A 731 2.99 6.07 -64.91
CA GLU A 731 3.73 4.99 -65.62
C GLU A 731 5.21 5.22 -65.94
N ASP A 732 6.12 4.24 -66.03
CA ASP A 732 6.27 2.84 -65.68
C ASP A 732 7.76 2.53 -65.96
N ASP A 733 8.26 1.43 -65.40
CA ASP A 733 9.38 0.61 -65.91
C ASP A 733 10.81 1.16 -66.07
N ALA A 734 11.76 0.46 -65.42
CA ALA A 734 12.75 -0.40 -66.10
C ALA A 734 14.11 -0.49 -65.37
N GLN A 735 14.38 -1.72 -64.93
CA GLN A 735 15.66 -2.42 -64.74
C GLN A 735 16.96 -1.79 -65.30
N ALA A 736 18.03 -1.81 -64.50
CA ALA A 736 19.26 -2.61 -64.73
C ALA A 736 20.38 -2.27 -63.73
N THR A 737 21.07 -3.31 -63.22
CA THR A 737 22.29 -3.27 -62.40
C THR A 737 23.55 -3.32 -63.30
N PRO A 738 24.78 -2.97 -62.83
CA PRO A 738 25.59 -3.97 -62.10
C PRO A 738 26.53 -3.43 -60.98
N ALA A 739 26.66 -4.28 -59.95
CA ALA A 739 27.83 -4.59 -59.12
C ALA A 739 28.98 -3.57 -58.92
N ALA A 740 29.16 -3.16 -57.66
CA ALA A 740 30.48 -3.01 -57.06
C ALA A 740 30.48 -3.56 -55.63
N THR A 741 31.34 -4.56 -55.42
CA THR A 741 31.70 -5.24 -54.17
C THR A 741 32.10 -4.29 -53.04
N SER A 742 31.48 -4.44 -51.87
CA SER A 742 32.08 -4.01 -50.59
C SER A 742 31.63 -4.91 -49.44
N SER A 743 32.59 -5.70 -48.97
CA SER A 743 32.82 -6.13 -47.59
C SER A 743 31.60 -6.36 -46.68
N ARG A 744 31.29 -7.64 -46.52
CA ARG A 744 30.52 -8.26 -45.44
C ARG A 744 31.07 -7.86 -44.06
N ARG A 745 30.48 -6.85 -43.40
CA ARG A 745 30.62 -6.63 -41.96
C ARG A 745 29.42 -7.25 -41.26
N THR A 746 29.63 -8.42 -40.65
CA THR A 746 28.66 -9.08 -39.78
C THR A 746 28.30 -8.15 -38.62
N THR A 747 27.13 -7.51 -38.69
CA THR A 747 26.54 -6.81 -37.55
C THR A 747 26.19 -7.85 -36.49
N ARG A 748 26.91 -7.83 -35.36
CA ARG A 748 26.50 -8.53 -34.14
C ARG A 748 25.10 -8.03 -33.75
N PRO A 749 24.23 -8.90 -33.21
CA PRO A 749 22.89 -8.46 -32.80
C PRO A 749 23.05 -7.40 -31.69
N ARG A 750 22.52 -6.19 -31.95
CA ARG A 750 22.47 -5.07 -31.01
C ARG A 750 21.86 -5.56 -29.68
N ALA A 751 22.61 -5.44 -28.60
CA ALA A 751 22.17 -5.83 -27.26
C ALA A 751 21.04 -4.89 -26.79
N ARG A 752 19.95 -5.52 -26.34
CA ARG A 752 18.67 -4.99 -25.84
C ARG A 752 18.80 -3.75 -24.96
N GLN A 753 18.01 -2.71 -25.28
CA GLN A 753 17.83 -1.49 -24.49
C GLN A 753 16.60 -1.60 -23.57
N GLY A 754 16.77 -1.39 -22.27
CA GLY A 754 15.72 -1.24 -21.27
C GLY A 754 15.65 0.18 -20.72
N SER A 755 14.44 0.64 -20.33
CA SER A 755 14.29 1.88 -19.56
C SER A 755 14.68 1.63 -18.09
N PRO A 756 15.41 2.55 -17.43
CA PRO A 756 15.90 2.36 -16.06
C PRO A 756 14.78 2.24 -15.02
N ALA A 757 13.55 2.65 -15.35
CA ALA A 757 12.38 2.44 -14.51
C ALA A 757 11.84 1.00 -14.58
N LEU A 758 12.04 0.30 -15.70
CA LEU A 758 11.62 -1.08 -15.91
C LEU A 758 12.62 -2.10 -15.34
N GLU A 759 13.92 -1.82 -15.35
CA GLU A 759 14.94 -2.73 -14.83
C GLU A 759 14.91 -2.85 -13.30
N GLY A 760 14.42 -1.82 -12.60
CA GLY A 760 14.14 -1.87 -11.16
C GLY A 760 12.99 -2.83 -10.81
N VAL A 761 12.12 -3.17 -11.75
CA VAL A 761 11.00 -4.08 -11.52
C VAL A 761 11.47 -5.52 -11.37
N PHE A 762 12.54 -5.93 -12.06
CA PHE A 762 13.04 -7.31 -12.01
C PHE A 762 13.53 -7.73 -10.62
N ILE A 763 14.29 -6.88 -9.93
CA ILE A 763 14.71 -7.18 -8.55
C ILE A 763 13.53 -7.20 -7.57
N ILE A 764 12.49 -6.42 -7.85
CA ILE A 764 11.25 -6.44 -7.05
C ILE A 764 10.49 -7.74 -7.28
N VAL A 765 10.49 -8.30 -8.49
CA VAL A 765 9.93 -9.63 -8.78
C VAL A 765 10.64 -10.71 -7.97
N ILE A 766 11.98 -10.68 -7.92
CA ILE A 766 12.77 -11.62 -7.10
C ILE A 766 12.38 -11.49 -5.62
N ALA A 767 12.42 -10.26 -5.09
CA ALA A 767 12.06 -9.98 -3.70
C ALA A 767 10.65 -10.42 -3.34
N SER A 768 9.70 -10.25 -4.27
CA SER A 768 8.32 -10.69 -4.13
C SER A 768 8.23 -12.20 -3.96
N GLY A 769 8.96 -12.98 -4.78
CA GLY A 769 8.99 -14.43 -4.63
C GLY A 769 9.65 -14.86 -3.32
N LEU A 770 10.71 -14.20 -2.86
CA LEU A 770 11.32 -14.52 -1.55
C LEU A 770 10.33 -14.36 -0.40
N VAL A 771 9.56 -13.26 -0.38
CA VAL A 771 8.56 -12.98 0.66
C VAL A 771 7.40 -13.98 0.60
N LEU A 772 6.86 -14.22 -0.60
CA LEU A 772 5.74 -15.15 -0.79
C LEU A 772 6.15 -16.61 -0.51
N GLY A 773 7.39 -16.99 -0.82
CA GLY A 773 7.89 -18.36 -0.62
C GLY A 773 7.96 -18.76 0.84
N GLU A 774 8.53 -17.89 1.69
CA GLU A 774 8.55 -18.11 3.15
C GLU A 774 7.15 -18.03 3.74
N GLY A 775 6.31 -17.12 3.24
CA GLY A 775 4.91 -17.02 3.62
C GLY A 775 4.10 -18.28 3.28
N ALA A 776 4.33 -18.89 2.12
CA ALA A 776 3.73 -20.17 1.76
C ALA A 776 4.28 -21.32 2.62
N ALA A 777 5.59 -21.33 2.85
CA ALA A 777 6.22 -22.33 3.68
C ALA A 777 5.84 -22.23 5.15
N SER A 778 5.48 -21.05 5.68
CA SER A 778 4.96 -20.91 7.04
C SER A 778 3.66 -21.69 7.24
N ILE A 779 2.82 -21.80 6.21
CA ILE A 779 1.63 -22.65 6.21
C ILE A 779 2.04 -24.13 6.29
N ILE A 780 3.05 -24.53 5.52
CA ILE A 780 3.56 -25.90 5.51
C ILE A 780 4.15 -26.26 6.88
N THR A 781 5.02 -25.42 7.44
CA THR A 781 5.65 -25.67 8.75
C THR A 781 4.61 -25.68 9.87
N LEU A 782 3.57 -24.86 9.78
CA LEU A 782 2.44 -24.87 10.69
C LEU A 782 1.65 -26.19 10.62
N ILE A 783 1.38 -26.70 9.42
CA ILE A 783 0.75 -28.02 9.22
C ILE A 783 1.64 -29.14 9.77
N LEU A 784 2.96 -29.09 9.50
CA LEU A 784 3.93 -30.06 10.01
C LEU A 784 3.94 -30.07 11.55
N LYS A 785 4.04 -28.90 12.19
CA LYS A 785 4.04 -28.79 13.65
C LYS A 785 2.74 -29.32 14.26
N GLN A 786 1.58 -29.02 13.66
CA GLN A 786 0.29 -29.55 14.11
C GLN A 786 0.16 -31.06 13.92
N SER A 787 0.79 -31.60 12.88
CA SER A 787 0.83 -33.05 12.62
C SER A 787 1.83 -33.78 13.52
N GLY A 788 2.44 -33.08 14.50
CA GLY A 788 3.35 -33.65 15.48
C GLY A 788 4.78 -33.84 15.00
N PHE A 789 5.14 -33.35 13.81
CA PHE A 789 6.53 -33.39 13.35
C PHE A 789 7.40 -32.51 14.24
N GLN A 790 8.57 -33.04 14.59
CA GLN A 790 9.58 -32.39 15.41
C GLN A 790 10.82 -32.09 14.57
N PRO A 791 11.64 -31.11 14.96
CA PRO A 791 12.94 -30.87 14.32
C PRO A 791 13.83 -32.13 14.37
N LEU A 792 14.66 -32.32 13.34
CA LEU A 792 15.65 -33.41 13.27
C LEU A 792 16.82 -33.18 14.23
N THR A 793 17.09 -31.92 14.58
CA THR A 793 18.18 -31.54 15.49
C THR A 793 17.70 -30.48 16.46
N CYS A 794 18.16 -30.52 17.71
CA CYS A 794 17.92 -29.43 18.67
C CYS A 794 18.98 -28.32 18.61
N PHE A 795 19.96 -28.45 17.72
CA PHE A 795 21.00 -27.45 17.55
C PHE A 795 20.39 -26.17 16.95
N GLY A 796 20.58 -25.03 17.61
CA GLY A 796 19.93 -23.76 17.24
C GLY A 796 18.59 -23.47 17.93
N CYS A 797 18.10 -24.36 18.80
CA CYS A 797 16.87 -24.13 19.55
C CYS A 797 17.09 -23.17 20.73
N ARG A 798 16.38 -22.04 20.73
CA ARG A 798 16.42 -21.05 21.83
C ARG A 798 15.70 -21.61 23.05
N GLY A 799 16.44 -22.17 24.01
CA GLY A 799 15.87 -22.70 25.27
C GLY A 799 15.75 -24.24 25.38
N GLY A 800 16.39 -25.00 24.48
CA GLY A 800 16.40 -26.47 24.51
C GLY A 800 15.52 -27.14 23.45
N CYS A 801 15.52 -28.49 23.39
CA CYS A 801 14.73 -29.23 22.38
C CYS A 801 13.23 -28.95 22.45
N SER A 802 12.69 -28.60 23.63
CA SER A 802 11.27 -28.39 23.89
C SER A 802 10.76 -27.01 23.45
N SER A 803 11.66 -26.07 23.14
CA SER A 803 11.32 -24.73 22.65
C SER A 803 11.45 -24.61 21.11
N CYS A 804 11.87 -25.69 20.47
CA CYS A 804 11.57 -26.02 19.08
C CYS A 804 10.48 -27.11 19.02
#